data_AF-A0A848G3U1-F1
#
_entry.id   AF-A0A848G3U1-F1
#
_cell.length_a   1.000
_cell.length_b   1.000
_cell.length_c   1.000
_cell.angle_alpha   90.00
_cell.angle_beta   90.00
_cell.angle_gamma   90.00
#
_symmetry.space_group_name_H-M   'P 1'
#
loop_
_entity.id
_entity.type
_entity.pdbx_description
1 polymer ?
#
loop_
_entity_poly.entity_id
_entity_poly.type
_entity_poly.pdbx_seq_one_letter_code
_entity_poly.pdbx_strand_id
1 'polypeptide(L)'
;MKTSRTLIAALVLSACASMPSRAADAVGNWREYNADKSGSRFAAAADVTVESVKSMKVAWRWAMPDNAIAADNQELRTWVNESTPIAVDGVLYTTSPMSLVSAIDGATGKTLWTYDPKAYQDGTPPNLGFINRGLTYWEEGADKRLILGTGDGYLIVLDAKTGKPVKSWGDNGRVDLTKGLRRHVDRSLVAVTSPPIVCGNQIIPSIAVLDSFAVGRQPMKSHPPGDIQAFDIKTGKRAWLFQQPPQAGETGNETWENDSWKTTGSGNMWARPSCDEELGLVYLPFSTPTNDFYGGHRKGNGLFGESLVALNARSGKIAWYYQIVHHGLWDYDLPTAPNLMDLTVNGKKIKAAVQVTKQGFVFAFDRSNGKPVWPIEERPVPQSTVPGEKSSPTQPFPTLPAPFVQQGVTEDDLLDLTPKLKDEAKKILSRYNYGPLYTPPTLDKAGTLQVPGVLGGGSWVGAAHNPRTNVLYVPSFTIPFGIKIKKENTGVYEYTGTWAGVGGPQGLPLFKPPFSTVTAIDMNTGKHLWRIPAGKGPVDHPAIKDLNLDRVGVPRESFVALTDNILFLAPEGTNSVLGLSSRGNALITQATADEKEPYLYAHDAKTGALVSELRLPGAAFGSLMSYRTKGKQYVIVPIGGAGLPAELVAVQVN
;
A
#
# COMPACT_ATOMS: atom_id res chain seq x y z
N MET A 1 -8.95 -20.64 -80.11
CA MET A 1 -8.51 -20.55 -78.70
C MET A 1 -9.67 -20.07 -77.82
N LYS A 2 -10.40 -21.01 -77.22
CA LYS A 2 -11.31 -20.80 -76.09
C LYS A 2 -11.09 -22.00 -75.19
N THR A 3 -10.34 -21.84 -74.10
CA THR A 3 -10.18 -22.89 -73.09
C THR A 3 -11.10 -22.56 -71.93
N SER A 4 -12.12 -23.41 -71.80
CA SER A 4 -13.10 -23.41 -70.72
C SER A 4 -12.55 -24.15 -69.51
N ARG A 5 -13.09 -23.77 -68.36
CA ARG A 5 -12.77 -24.13 -66.97
C ARG A 5 -12.95 -25.62 -66.67
N THR A 6 -12.16 -26.14 -65.73
CA THR A 6 -12.63 -27.13 -64.75
C THR A 6 -11.90 -26.89 -63.42
N LEU A 7 -12.69 -26.82 -62.34
CA LEU A 7 -12.30 -26.62 -60.94
C LEU A 7 -11.47 -27.81 -60.41
N ILE A 8 -10.44 -27.51 -59.62
CA ILE A 8 -9.95 -28.38 -58.55
C ILE A 8 -10.00 -27.58 -57.26
N ALA A 9 -10.79 -28.06 -56.30
CA ALA A 9 -10.88 -27.52 -54.95
C ALA A 9 -9.64 -27.93 -54.14
N ALA A 10 -8.88 -26.96 -53.63
CA ALA A 10 -7.83 -27.20 -52.67
C ALA A 10 -8.33 -26.83 -51.26
N LEU A 11 -8.48 -27.84 -50.41
CA LEU A 11 -8.67 -27.67 -48.96
C LEU A 11 -7.42 -26.98 -48.39
N VAL A 12 -7.56 -25.76 -47.89
CA VAL A 12 -6.56 -25.13 -47.03
C VAL A 12 -6.88 -25.51 -45.59
N LEU A 13 -6.15 -26.50 -45.05
CA LEU A 13 -6.10 -26.71 -43.60
C LEU A 13 -5.42 -25.49 -42.97
N SER A 14 -6.22 -24.60 -42.39
CA SER A 14 -5.73 -23.53 -41.54
C SER A 14 -5.27 -24.15 -40.22
N ALA A 15 -3.97 -24.37 -40.08
CA ALA A 15 -3.36 -24.76 -38.82
C ALA A 15 -3.53 -23.60 -37.83
N CYS A 16 -4.49 -23.70 -36.93
CA CYS A 16 -4.57 -22.88 -35.73
C CYS A 16 -3.32 -23.16 -34.89
N ALA A 17 -2.29 -22.34 -35.04
CA ALA A 17 -1.25 -22.22 -34.05
C ALA A 17 -1.88 -21.61 -32.78
N SER A 18 -2.31 -22.47 -31.87
CA SER A 18 -2.64 -22.10 -30.50
C SER A 18 -1.40 -21.45 -29.89
N MET A 19 -1.41 -20.13 -29.75
CA MET A 19 -0.43 -19.43 -28.94
C MET A 19 -0.45 -20.04 -27.52
N PRO A 20 0.71 -20.34 -26.91
CA PRO A 20 0.72 -20.80 -25.53
C PRO A 20 0.14 -19.69 -24.66
N SER A 21 -0.88 -20.03 -23.87
CA SER A 21 -1.39 -19.16 -22.82
C SER A 21 -0.22 -18.73 -21.95
N ARG A 22 -0.02 -17.41 -21.89
CA ARG A 22 0.94 -16.72 -21.04
C ARG A 22 1.00 -17.39 -19.66
N ALA A 23 2.17 -17.95 -19.36
CA ALA A 23 2.59 -18.64 -18.13
C ALA A 23 1.48 -18.81 -17.08
N ALA A 24 0.91 -20.01 -17.01
CA ALA A 24 0.46 -20.50 -15.71
C ALA A 24 1.70 -20.46 -14.81
N ASP A 25 1.74 -19.54 -13.84
CA ASP A 25 2.67 -19.68 -12.73
C ASP A 25 2.55 -21.12 -12.22
N ALA A 26 3.68 -21.80 -12.06
CA ALA A 26 3.68 -23.15 -11.53
C ALA A 26 2.81 -23.17 -10.27
N VAL A 27 1.78 -24.02 -10.28
CA VAL A 27 0.78 -24.10 -9.19
C VAL A 27 1.52 -24.13 -7.85
N GLY A 28 1.35 -23.07 -7.05
CA GLY A 28 1.96 -22.95 -5.74
C GLY A 28 3.04 -21.88 -5.55
N ASN A 29 3.51 -21.18 -6.57
CA ASN A 29 4.42 -20.04 -6.38
C ASN A 29 3.67 -18.73 -6.04
N TRP A 30 4.36 -17.82 -5.36
CA TRP A 30 3.94 -16.44 -5.11
C TRP A 30 5.11 -15.53 -5.45
N ARG A 31 5.25 -15.21 -6.73
CA ARG A 31 6.51 -14.69 -7.28
C ARG A 31 6.73 -13.20 -7.06
N GLU A 32 5.65 -12.47 -6.80
CA GLU A 32 5.63 -11.03 -6.64
C GLU A 32 5.05 -10.68 -5.26
N TYR A 33 5.44 -9.53 -4.70
CA TYR A 33 4.93 -9.06 -3.39
C TYR A 33 3.40 -9.14 -3.27
N ASN A 34 2.68 -8.73 -4.32
CA ASN A 34 1.20 -8.79 -4.40
C ASN A 34 0.70 -10.03 -5.17
N ALA A 35 1.34 -11.19 -5.01
CA ALA A 35 1.19 -12.45 -5.76
C ALA A 35 1.69 -12.41 -7.20
N ASP A 36 1.25 -11.40 -7.97
CA ASP A 36 1.64 -11.19 -9.37
C ASP A 36 1.83 -9.68 -9.68
N LYS A 37 2.19 -9.36 -10.93
CA LYS A 37 2.40 -7.98 -11.41
C LYS A 37 1.11 -7.16 -11.53
N SER A 38 -0.05 -7.84 -11.58
CA SER A 38 -1.38 -7.20 -11.57
C SER A 38 -1.80 -6.80 -10.15
N GLY A 39 -1.14 -7.35 -9.14
CA GLY A 39 -1.43 -7.13 -7.74
C GLY A 39 -2.66 -7.88 -7.25
N SER A 40 -2.90 -9.11 -7.70
CA SER A 40 -4.11 -9.85 -7.35
C SER A 40 -4.21 -10.28 -5.89
N ARG A 41 -3.06 -10.56 -5.25
CA ARG A 41 -3.00 -11.24 -3.94
C ARG A 41 -3.80 -12.55 -3.92
N PHE A 42 -3.91 -13.18 -5.09
CA PHE A 42 -4.66 -14.40 -5.33
C PHE A 42 -3.71 -15.57 -5.58
N ALA A 43 -3.93 -16.69 -4.89
CA ALA A 43 -3.27 -17.96 -5.17
C ALA A 43 -4.31 -18.98 -5.61
N ALA A 44 -4.15 -19.53 -6.82
CA ALA A 44 -4.97 -20.64 -7.29
C ALA A 44 -4.67 -21.89 -6.44
N ALA A 45 -5.64 -22.31 -5.64
CA ALA A 45 -5.55 -23.43 -4.71
C ALA A 45 -6.95 -24.05 -4.53
N ALA A 46 -7.38 -24.82 -5.51
CA ALA A 46 -8.72 -25.43 -5.56
C ALA A 46 -8.99 -26.40 -4.39
N ASP A 47 -7.94 -26.98 -3.80
CA ASP A 47 -8.02 -27.85 -2.63
C ASP A 47 -8.09 -27.09 -1.30
N VAL A 48 -7.91 -25.76 -1.30
CA VAL A 48 -8.26 -24.91 -0.16
C VAL A 48 -9.76 -24.60 -0.22
N THR A 49 -10.51 -25.26 0.64
CA THR A 49 -11.97 -25.25 0.66
C THR A 49 -12.49 -24.84 2.04
N VAL A 50 -13.80 -24.57 2.13
CA VAL A 50 -14.49 -24.32 3.40
C VAL A 50 -14.26 -25.45 4.41
N GLU A 51 -14.15 -26.70 3.93
CA GLU A 51 -13.90 -27.84 4.82
C GLU A 51 -12.42 -27.93 5.22
N SER A 52 -11.48 -27.71 4.28
CA SER A 52 -10.05 -27.88 4.57
C SER A 52 -9.56 -26.87 5.62
N VAL A 53 -10.01 -25.61 5.54
CA VAL A 53 -9.54 -24.54 6.43
C VAL A 53 -10.01 -24.69 7.87
N LYS A 54 -10.98 -25.57 8.16
CA LYS A 54 -11.34 -25.92 9.55
C LYS A 54 -10.22 -26.65 10.29
N SER A 55 -9.27 -27.23 9.55
CA SER A 55 -8.12 -27.96 10.09
C SER A 55 -6.82 -27.15 10.11
N MET A 56 -6.91 -25.83 9.86
CA MET A 56 -5.74 -24.98 9.76
C MET A 56 -4.92 -24.97 11.04
N LYS A 57 -3.59 -24.95 10.90
CA LYS A 57 -2.67 -25.02 12.03
C LYS A 57 -1.34 -24.35 11.72
N VAL A 58 -0.71 -23.79 12.75
CA VAL A 58 0.68 -23.32 12.65
C VAL A 58 1.57 -24.52 12.35
N ALA A 59 2.28 -24.45 11.22
CA ALA A 59 3.21 -25.48 10.78
C ALA A 59 4.63 -25.20 11.28
N TRP A 60 5.07 -23.95 11.18
CA TRP A 60 6.38 -23.50 11.67
C TRP A 60 6.37 -21.99 11.92
N ARG A 61 7.35 -21.53 12.68
CA ARG A 61 7.63 -20.11 12.94
C ARG A 61 9.10 -19.84 12.61
N TRP A 62 9.39 -18.65 12.11
CA TRP A 62 10.75 -18.23 11.77
C TRP A 62 11.02 -16.85 12.37
N ALA A 63 12.04 -16.77 13.22
CA ALA A 63 12.48 -15.53 13.82
C ALA A 63 13.40 -14.76 12.85
N MET A 64 13.14 -13.46 12.72
CA MET A 64 13.96 -12.60 11.85
C MET A 64 15.36 -12.37 12.44
N PRO A 65 16.41 -12.33 11.60
CA PRO A 65 17.80 -12.19 12.04
C PRO A 65 18.12 -10.83 12.69
N ASP A 66 17.37 -9.77 12.35
CA ASP A 66 17.57 -8.44 12.92
C ASP A 66 17.06 -8.31 14.36
N ASN A 67 16.30 -9.28 14.87
CA ASN A 67 15.99 -9.35 16.30
C ASN A 67 17.26 -9.42 17.16
N ALA A 68 18.29 -10.15 16.72
CA ALA A 68 19.56 -10.22 17.44
C ALA A 68 20.29 -8.87 17.41
N ILE A 69 20.26 -8.18 16.27
CA ILE A 69 20.85 -6.85 16.10
C ILE A 69 20.17 -5.83 17.02
N ALA A 70 18.84 -5.84 17.07
CA ALA A 70 18.06 -4.95 17.93
C ALA A 70 18.23 -5.26 19.43
N ALA A 71 18.44 -6.53 19.79
CA ALA A 71 18.73 -6.93 21.17
C ALA A 71 20.08 -6.38 21.66
N ASP A 72 21.09 -6.34 20.79
CA ASP A 72 22.43 -5.83 21.09
C ASP A 72 22.51 -4.29 21.04
N ASN A 73 21.55 -3.63 20.37
CA ASN A 73 21.49 -2.18 20.30
C ASN A 73 20.05 -1.65 20.42
N GLN A 74 19.67 -1.25 21.63
CA GLN A 74 18.33 -0.72 21.93
C GLN A 74 18.00 0.60 21.20
N GLU A 75 18.99 1.28 20.61
CA GLU A 75 18.73 2.45 19.77
C GLU A 75 18.16 2.08 18.39
N LEU A 76 18.41 0.85 17.92
CA LEU A 76 17.93 0.30 16.65
C LEU A 76 16.58 -0.38 16.79
N ARG A 77 15.61 0.31 17.38
CA ARG A 77 14.26 -0.23 17.54
C ARG A 77 13.53 -0.25 16.20
N THR A 78 13.00 -1.41 15.82
CA THR A 78 12.16 -1.57 14.64
C THR A 78 10.74 -1.02 14.84
N TRP A 79 10.12 -0.64 13.72
CA TRP A 79 8.68 -0.48 13.63
C TRP A 79 7.99 -1.85 13.58
N VAL A 80 6.76 -1.91 13.08
CA VAL A 80 6.05 -3.14 12.81
C VAL A 80 6.71 -3.99 11.70
N ASN A 81 6.51 -5.31 11.76
CA ASN A 81 7.01 -6.23 10.75
C ASN A 81 6.10 -6.27 9.51
N GLU A 82 6.38 -5.40 8.54
CA GLU A 82 5.65 -5.38 7.26
C GLU A 82 6.20 -6.37 6.21
N SER A 83 7.19 -7.19 6.56
CA SER A 83 7.97 -7.99 5.60
C SER A 83 7.16 -9.17 5.06
N THR A 84 6.61 -9.02 3.86
CA THR A 84 5.90 -10.08 3.14
C THR A 84 6.87 -10.85 2.25
N PRO A 85 7.02 -12.18 2.43
CA PRO A 85 7.89 -12.98 1.59
C PRO A 85 7.31 -13.21 0.20
N ILE A 86 8.16 -13.65 -0.71
CA ILE A 86 7.79 -14.31 -1.96
C ILE A 86 8.20 -15.78 -1.92
N ALA A 87 7.54 -16.62 -2.71
CA ALA A 87 7.80 -18.05 -2.79
C ALA A 87 8.09 -18.49 -4.23
N VAL A 88 9.25 -19.10 -4.44
CA VAL A 88 9.66 -19.66 -5.74
C VAL A 88 10.25 -21.05 -5.51
N ASP A 89 9.65 -22.06 -6.13
CA ASP A 89 10.13 -23.45 -6.12
C ASP A 89 10.28 -24.01 -4.69
N GLY A 90 9.37 -23.63 -3.79
CA GLY A 90 9.36 -24.06 -2.39
C GLY A 90 10.35 -23.34 -1.48
N VAL A 91 11.10 -22.35 -1.99
CA VAL A 91 11.95 -21.46 -1.19
C VAL A 91 11.23 -20.14 -0.96
N LEU A 92 11.21 -19.68 0.30
CA LEU A 92 10.74 -18.35 0.64
C LEU A 92 11.93 -17.37 0.65
N TYR A 93 11.71 -16.19 0.09
CA TYR A 93 12.64 -15.08 0.15
C TYR A 93 11.96 -13.89 0.82
N THR A 94 12.58 -13.33 1.84
CA THR A 94 12.02 -12.20 2.61
C THR A 94 13.07 -11.16 2.93
N THR A 95 12.61 -9.94 3.18
CA THR A 95 13.37 -8.94 3.91
C THR A 95 13.04 -9.00 5.41
N SER A 96 13.80 -8.27 6.22
CA SER A 96 13.46 -7.91 7.61
C SER A 96 13.28 -6.39 7.71
N PRO A 97 12.70 -5.84 8.79
CA PRO A 97 12.57 -4.38 8.98
C PRO A 97 13.87 -3.58 8.78
N MET A 98 15.03 -4.14 9.13
CA MET A 98 16.36 -3.54 8.89
C MET A 98 16.97 -3.83 7.50
N SER A 99 16.17 -4.33 6.56
CA SER A 99 16.54 -4.66 5.18
C SER A 99 17.47 -5.88 5.00
N LEU A 100 17.63 -6.75 6.00
CA LEU A 100 18.35 -8.03 5.82
C LEU A 100 17.54 -8.93 4.89
N VAL A 101 18.21 -9.73 4.05
CA VAL A 101 17.56 -10.66 3.12
C VAL A 101 17.82 -12.09 3.56
N SER A 102 16.79 -12.93 3.61
CA SER A 102 16.94 -14.34 3.93
C SER A 102 16.23 -15.24 2.93
N ALA A 103 16.84 -16.39 2.64
CA ALA A 103 16.19 -17.51 2.00
C ALA A 103 15.86 -18.58 3.03
N ILE A 104 14.65 -19.16 2.94
CA ILE A 104 14.10 -20.07 3.93
C ILE A 104 13.49 -21.27 3.18
N ASP A 105 13.75 -22.49 3.65
CA ASP A 105 13.03 -23.68 3.17
C ASP A 105 11.55 -23.56 3.57
N GLY A 106 10.66 -23.40 2.59
CA GLY A 106 9.24 -23.14 2.83
C GLY A 106 8.49 -24.32 3.47
N ALA A 107 9.04 -25.53 3.49
CA ALA A 107 8.38 -26.65 4.13
C ALA A 107 8.70 -26.73 5.63
N THR A 108 9.88 -26.27 6.03
CA THR A 108 10.45 -26.48 7.37
C THR A 108 10.69 -25.21 8.17
N GLY A 109 10.73 -24.04 7.51
CA GLY A 109 11.13 -22.78 8.15
C GLY A 109 12.64 -22.67 8.40
N LYS A 110 13.47 -23.58 7.87
CA LYS A 110 14.92 -23.54 8.06
C LYS A 110 15.56 -22.44 7.19
N THR A 111 16.35 -21.56 7.80
CA THR A 111 17.19 -20.60 7.07
C THR A 111 18.20 -21.34 6.18
N LEU A 112 18.23 -21.00 4.90
CA LEU A 112 19.19 -21.48 3.92
C LEU A 112 20.42 -20.56 3.86
N TRP A 113 20.18 -19.24 3.81
CA TRP A 113 21.21 -18.20 3.88
C TRP A 113 20.59 -16.86 4.29
N THR A 114 21.42 -15.96 4.81
CA THR A 114 21.07 -14.57 5.11
C THR A 114 22.15 -13.62 4.59
N TYR A 115 21.74 -12.48 4.07
CA TYR A 115 22.59 -11.37 3.64
C TYR A 115 22.24 -10.11 4.45
N ASP A 116 23.26 -9.48 5.05
CA ASP A 116 23.12 -8.23 5.78
C ASP A 116 23.73 -7.06 4.97
N PRO A 117 22.91 -6.13 4.46
CA PRO A 117 23.42 -4.93 3.77
C PRO A 117 23.99 -3.89 4.74
N LYS A 118 23.76 -4.02 6.04
CA LYS A 118 24.13 -3.07 7.10
C LYS A 118 23.50 -1.68 6.94
N ALA A 119 22.34 -1.60 6.29
CA ALA A 119 21.62 -0.34 6.05
C ALA A 119 21.32 0.44 7.34
N TYR A 120 21.16 -0.26 8.47
CA TYR A 120 20.93 0.34 9.79
C TYR A 120 22.11 1.15 10.34
N GLN A 121 23.31 1.02 9.75
CA GLN A 121 24.50 1.77 10.17
C GLN A 121 24.48 3.24 9.70
N ASP A 122 23.70 3.57 8.68
CA ASP A 122 23.55 4.93 8.14
C ASP A 122 22.52 5.77 8.93
N GLY A 123 21.97 5.23 10.02
CA GLY A 123 21.03 5.89 10.91
C GLY A 123 19.58 5.41 10.72
N THR A 124 18.66 6.01 11.48
CA THR A 124 17.24 5.69 11.40
C THR A 124 16.62 6.27 10.12
N PRO A 125 15.96 5.46 9.28
CA PRO A 125 15.25 5.95 8.09
C PRO A 125 14.16 6.98 8.44
N PRO A 126 13.79 7.87 7.51
CA PRO A 126 12.72 8.86 7.72
C PRO A 126 11.34 8.23 7.95
N ASN A 127 10.39 9.05 8.41
CA ASN A 127 8.98 8.73 8.66
C ASN A 127 8.75 7.66 9.74
N LEU A 128 8.84 6.38 9.39
CA LEU A 128 8.46 5.26 10.28
C LEU A 128 9.67 4.50 10.86
N GLY A 129 10.89 4.92 10.53
CA GLY A 129 12.11 4.24 10.97
C GLY A 129 12.35 2.94 10.21
N PHE A 130 12.79 1.89 10.92
CA PHE A 130 13.11 0.60 10.30
C PHE A 130 11.84 -0.18 9.93
N ILE A 131 11.43 -0.05 8.67
CA ILE A 131 10.44 -0.87 7.97
C ILE A 131 10.97 -1.32 6.61
N ASN A 132 10.57 -2.51 6.18
CA ASN A 132 10.77 -2.99 4.83
C ASN A 132 9.67 -4.00 4.47
N ARG A 133 8.98 -3.81 3.34
CA ARG A 133 7.81 -4.62 2.98
C ARG A 133 8.15 -5.90 2.22
N GLY A 134 9.32 -5.99 1.60
CA GLY A 134 9.69 -7.18 0.84
C GLY A 134 10.69 -6.91 -0.28
N LEU A 135 10.78 -7.86 -1.20
CA LEU A 135 11.70 -7.85 -2.34
C LEU A 135 11.03 -8.34 -3.63
N THR A 136 11.75 -8.27 -4.74
CA THR A 136 11.31 -8.77 -6.06
C THR A 136 12.22 -9.89 -6.52
N TYR A 137 11.64 -10.94 -7.08
CA TYR A 137 12.37 -11.98 -7.80
C TYR A 137 12.31 -11.72 -9.30
N TRP A 138 13.43 -11.94 -9.98
CA TRP A 138 13.51 -11.90 -11.43
C TRP A 138 14.33 -13.09 -11.93
N GLU A 139 13.93 -13.67 -13.06
CA GLU A 139 14.71 -14.71 -13.70
C GLU A 139 14.71 -14.60 -15.23
N GLU A 140 15.82 -15.01 -15.84
CA GLU A 140 15.92 -15.30 -17.25
C GLU A 140 16.89 -16.47 -17.46
N GLY A 141 16.36 -17.63 -17.84
CA GLY A 141 17.16 -18.85 -17.92
C GLY A 141 17.77 -19.23 -16.57
N ALA A 142 19.10 -19.32 -16.51
CA ALA A 142 19.83 -19.67 -15.29
C ALA A 142 20.11 -18.46 -14.37
N ASP A 143 19.90 -17.23 -14.85
CA ASP A 143 20.13 -16.00 -14.10
C ASP A 143 18.91 -15.72 -13.22
N LYS A 144 19.05 -15.98 -11.91
CA LYS A 144 17.99 -15.82 -10.90
C LYS A 144 18.41 -14.77 -9.88
N ARG A 145 17.66 -13.67 -9.79
CA ARG A 145 18.03 -12.50 -8.99
C ARG A 145 16.95 -12.14 -7.97
N LEU A 146 17.39 -11.62 -6.83
CA LEU A 146 16.56 -10.94 -5.84
C LEU A 146 16.92 -9.46 -5.84
N ILE A 147 15.91 -8.60 -5.77
CA ILE A 147 16.05 -7.16 -5.90
C ILE A 147 15.32 -6.52 -4.73
N LEU A 148 16.02 -5.72 -3.94
CA LEU A 148 15.44 -4.97 -2.82
C LEU A 148 15.91 -3.53 -2.82
N GLY A 149 15.06 -2.66 -2.27
CA GLY A 149 15.52 -1.38 -1.76
C GLY A 149 15.77 -1.44 -0.26
N THR A 150 16.64 -0.56 0.21
CA THR A 150 17.04 -0.50 1.62
C THR A 150 16.63 0.82 2.29
N GLY A 151 16.52 0.79 3.62
CA GLY A 151 16.13 1.96 4.41
C GLY A 151 17.08 3.17 4.29
N ASP A 152 18.34 2.93 3.92
CA ASP A 152 19.36 3.93 3.63
C ASP A 152 19.36 4.38 2.16
N GLY A 153 18.39 3.99 1.33
CA GLY A 153 18.24 4.54 -0.03
C GLY A 153 19.15 3.93 -1.10
N TYR A 154 19.50 2.65 -0.97
CA TYR A 154 20.13 1.87 -2.04
C TYR A 154 19.13 0.92 -2.70
N LEU A 155 19.42 0.57 -3.96
CA LEU A 155 18.86 -0.57 -4.66
C LEU A 155 19.95 -1.66 -4.74
N ILE A 156 19.63 -2.89 -4.32
CA ILE A 156 20.57 -4.01 -4.26
C ILE A 156 20.05 -5.17 -5.11
N VAL A 157 20.96 -5.85 -5.82
CA VAL A 157 20.69 -7.05 -6.60
C VAL A 157 21.57 -8.21 -6.11
N LEU A 158 20.92 -9.29 -5.67
CA LEU A 158 21.54 -10.50 -5.15
C LEU A 158 21.27 -11.69 -6.07
N ASP A 159 22.20 -12.64 -6.13
CA ASP A 159 21.96 -13.97 -6.69
C ASP A 159 21.02 -14.75 -5.77
N ALA A 160 19.90 -15.25 -6.32
CA ALA A 160 18.84 -15.86 -5.52
C ALA A 160 19.25 -17.19 -4.85
N LYS A 161 20.28 -17.87 -5.37
CA LYS A 161 20.74 -19.15 -4.84
C LYS A 161 21.72 -18.96 -3.69
N THR A 162 22.59 -17.95 -3.78
CA THR A 162 23.72 -17.76 -2.87
C THR A 162 23.57 -16.60 -1.92
N GLY A 163 22.63 -15.67 -2.19
CA GLY A 163 22.45 -14.44 -1.42
C GLY A 163 23.57 -13.41 -1.62
N LYS A 164 24.50 -13.64 -2.55
CA LYS A 164 25.64 -12.75 -2.78
C LYS A 164 25.29 -11.64 -3.77
N PRO A 165 25.84 -10.42 -3.61
CA PRO A 165 25.66 -9.35 -4.60
C PRO A 165 26.11 -9.77 -6.01
N VAL A 166 25.29 -9.43 -7.01
CA VAL A 166 25.63 -9.64 -8.42
C VAL A 166 26.64 -8.57 -8.84
N LYS A 167 27.93 -8.87 -8.70
CA LYS A 167 29.03 -7.90 -8.87
C LYS A 167 29.04 -7.15 -10.22
N SER A 168 28.48 -7.75 -11.28
CA SER A 168 28.41 -7.15 -12.61
C SER A 168 27.28 -6.13 -12.79
N TRP A 169 26.39 -5.99 -11.82
CA TRP A 169 25.24 -5.08 -11.87
C TRP A 169 25.50 -3.83 -11.03
N GLY A 170 25.27 -2.64 -11.60
CA GLY A 170 25.48 -1.36 -10.91
C GLY A 170 26.93 -1.18 -10.45
N ASP A 171 27.10 -0.66 -9.24
CA ASP A 171 28.39 -0.64 -8.53
C ASP A 171 28.45 -1.86 -7.59
N ASN A 172 29.05 -2.95 -8.07
CA ASN A 172 29.27 -4.17 -7.30
C ASN A 172 28.00 -4.80 -6.67
N GLY A 173 26.88 -4.75 -7.40
CA GLY A 173 25.60 -5.30 -6.97
C GLY A 173 24.65 -4.30 -6.31
N ARG A 174 24.99 -3.00 -6.30
CA ARG A 174 24.12 -1.95 -5.77
C ARG A 174 24.14 -0.65 -6.57
N VAL A 175 23.12 0.16 -6.40
CA VAL A 175 23.02 1.54 -6.91
C VAL A 175 22.52 2.46 -5.80
N ASP A 176 23.15 3.63 -5.70
CA ASP A 176 22.78 4.69 -4.76
C ASP A 176 21.69 5.59 -5.36
N LEU A 177 20.47 5.54 -4.82
CA LEU A 177 19.32 6.26 -5.39
C LEU A 177 19.37 7.77 -5.13
N THR A 178 20.24 8.23 -4.23
CA THR A 178 20.41 9.66 -3.90
C THR A 178 21.29 10.42 -4.89
N LYS A 179 21.97 9.71 -5.80
CA LYS A 179 22.96 10.27 -6.74
C LYS A 179 22.39 10.54 -8.12
N GLY A 180 22.98 11.53 -8.79
CA GLY A 180 22.63 11.89 -10.17
C GLY A 180 21.22 12.46 -10.31
N LEU A 181 20.67 13.05 -9.26
CA LEU A 181 19.37 13.72 -9.23
C LEU A 181 19.52 15.22 -9.53
N ARG A 182 18.42 15.87 -9.91
CA ARG A 182 18.38 17.29 -10.33
C ARG A 182 18.75 18.29 -9.23
N ARG A 183 18.66 17.87 -7.97
CA ARG A 183 19.15 18.61 -6.80
C ARG A 183 19.75 17.63 -5.80
N HIS A 184 20.57 18.15 -4.90
CA HIS A 184 21.13 17.35 -3.81
C HIS A 184 20.00 16.75 -2.97
N VAL A 185 20.13 15.46 -2.64
CA VAL A 185 19.22 14.72 -1.76
C VAL A 185 20.03 14.23 -0.57
N ASP A 186 19.69 14.73 0.61
CA ASP A 186 20.17 14.17 1.87
C ASP A 186 19.55 12.78 2.06
N ARG A 187 20.41 11.77 2.25
CA ARG A 187 20.01 10.38 2.46
C ARG A 187 19.09 10.22 3.66
N SER A 188 19.26 11.03 4.70
CA SER A 188 18.41 10.98 5.92
C SER A 188 16.94 11.36 5.65
N LEU A 189 16.64 11.85 4.45
CA LEU A 189 15.31 12.28 4.04
C LEU A 189 14.62 11.30 3.07
N VAL A 190 15.28 10.20 2.69
CA VAL A 190 14.70 9.22 1.78
C VAL A 190 14.94 7.79 2.25
N ALA A 191 14.03 6.89 1.90
CA ALA A 191 14.16 5.45 2.13
C ALA A 191 13.45 4.67 1.03
N VAL A 192 13.81 3.39 0.85
CA VAL A 192 13.01 2.47 0.03
C VAL A 192 12.34 1.45 0.94
N THR A 193 11.04 1.63 1.16
CA THR A 193 10.27 0.82 2.12
C THR A 193 9.43 -0.26 1.42
N SER A 194 9.01 -0.04 0.18
CA SER A 194 8.30 -1.03 -0.64
C SER A 194 9.21 -1.69 -1.67
N PRO A 195 8.98 -2.98 -2.02
CA PRO A 195 9.76 -3.64 -3.04
C PRO A 195 9.68 -2.94 -4.39
N PRO A 196 10.75 -2.96 -5.21
CA PRO A 196 10.69 -2.50 -6.60
C PRO A 196 9.73 -3.35 -7.44
N ILE A 197 9.58 -3.02 -8.72
CA ILE A 197 9.02 -3.93 -9.72
C ILE A 197 10.00 -4.07 -10.89
N VAL A 198 9.98 -5.22 -11.57
CA VAL A 198 10.62 -5.36 -12.89
C VAL A 198 9.55 -5.30 -13.97
N CYS A 199 9.63 -4.30 -14.85
CA CYS A 199 8.69 -4.10 -15.95
C CYS A 199 9.44 -3.67 -17.21
N GLY A 200 9.20 -4.32 -18.36
CA GLY A 200 9.86 -3.95 -19.62
C GLY A 200 11.39 -3.98 -19.55
N ASN A 201 11.98 -4.94 -18.83
CA ASN A 201 13.42 -5.07 -18.54
C ASN A 201 14.02 -3.94 -17.69
N GLN A 202 13.18 -3.16 -17.00
CA GLN A 202 13.62 -2.11 -16.08
C GLN A 202 13.25 -2.46 -14.65
N ILE A 203 14.17 -2.25 -13.71
CA ILE A 203 13.90 -2.19 -12.28
C ILE A 203 13.42 -0.78 -11.95
N ILE A 204 12.20 -0.67 -11.43
CA ILE A 204 11.57 0.59 -11.05
C ILE A 204 11.35 0.55 -9.52
N PRO A 205 12.20 1.22 -8.73
CA PRO A 205 12.07 1.27 -7.28
C PRO A 205 10.95 2.19 -6.82
N SER A 206 10.43 1.89 -5.62
CA SER A 206 9.69 2.86 -4.81
C SER A 206 10.66 3.82 -4.12
N ILE A 207 10.17 4.96 -3.65
CA ILE A 207 10.92 5.87 -2.79
C ILE A 207 9.95 6.56 -1.82
N ALA A 208 10.26 6.48 -0.54
CA ALA A 208 9.66 7.29 0.52
C ALA A 208 10.53 8.53 0.71
N VAL A 209 9.89 9.70 0.76
CA VAL A 209 10.52 10.98 1.12
C VAL A 209 9.94 11.39 2.48
N LEU A 210 10.76 12.01 3.34
CA LEU A 210 10.31 12.50 4.64
C LEU A 210 9.08 13.39 4.49
N ASP A 211 8.08 13.23 5.36
CA ASP A 211 6.90 14.08 5.34
C ASP A 211 7.21 15.40 6.06
N SER A 212 6.71 16.50 5.52
CA SER A 212 7.13 17.84 5.97
C SER A 212 6.46 18.32 7.27
N PHE A 213 5.52 17.54 7.79
CA PHE A 213 4.95 17.70 9.12
C PHE A 213 5.70 16.86 10.18
N ALA A 214 6.78 16.16 9.81
CA ALA A 214 7.59 15.40 10.75
C ALA A 214 8.07 16.31 11.89
N VAL A 215 7.53 16.03 13.08
CA VAL A 215 7.72 16.84 14.28
C VAL A 215 9.22 16.90 14.62
N GLY A 216 9.70 18.06 15.07
CA GLY A 216 11.10 18.22 15.48
C GLY A 216 12.10 18.53 14.37
N ARG A 217 11.68 18.64 13.09
CA ARG A 217 12.50 19.24 12.03
C ARG A 217 11.90 20.56 11.55
N GLN A 218 12.77 21.55 11.34
CA GLN A 218 12.36 22.84 10.79
C GLN A 218 11.92 22.67 9.33
N PRO A 219 10.87 23.38 8.88
CA PRO A 219 10.44 23.27 7.50
C PRO A 219 11.55 23.68 6.54
N MET A 220 11.81 22.83 5.54
CA MET A 220 12.94 22.99 4.62
C MET A 220 12.55 23.83 3.42
N LYS A 221 13.46 24.71 2.99
CA LYS A 221 13.31 25.51 1.76
C LYS A 221 13.27 24.65 0.49
N SER A 222 13.95 23.51 0.52
CA SER A 222 13.97 22.57 -0.60
C SER A 222 13.91 21.16 -0.05
N HIS A 223 12.88 20.43 -0.45
CA HIS A 223 12.64 19.05 -0.03
C HIS A 223 13.18 18.09 -1.10
N PRO A 224 13.63 16.85 -0.83
CA PRO A 224 13.92 15.89 -1.90
C PRO A 224 12.75 15.76 -2.90
N PRO A 225 13.04 15.69 -4.21
CA PRO A 225 11.99 15.49 -5.20
C PRO A 225 11.47 14.04 -5.17
N GLY A 226 10.23 13.83 -5.61
CA GLY A 226 9.62 12.51 -5.77
C GLY A 226 9.99 11.82 -7.09
N ASP A 227 11.14 12.16 -7.67
CA ASP A 227 11.55 11.67 -8.98
C ASP A 227 11.64 10.12 -8.99
N ILE A 228 11.11 9.49 -10.04
CA ILE A 228 11.13 8.03 -10.21
C ILE A 228 12.22 7.65 -11.20
N GLN A 229 13.09 6.74 -10.78
CA GLN A 229 14.19 6.23 -11.57
C GLN A 229 13.84 4.86 -12.16
N ALA A 230 14.52 4.48 -13.23
CA ALA A 230 14.51 3.11 -13.71
C ALA A 230 15.90 2.65 -14.10
N PHE A 231 16.20 1.39 -13.83
CA PHE A 231 17.52 0.81 -14.05
C PHE A 231 17.42 -0.46 -14.89
N ASP A 232 18.31 -0.59 -15.87
CA ASP A 232 18.35 -1.78 -16.69
C ASP A 232 18.64 -3.02 -15.83
N ILE A 233 17.79 -4.05 -15.96
CA ILE A 233 17.86 -5.26 -15.12
C ILE A 233 19.19 -6.00 -15.25
N LYS A 234 19.88 -5.88 -16.39
CA LYS A 234 21.13 -6.58 -16.66
C LYS A 234 22.36 -5.85 -16.16
N THR A 235 22.39 -4.53 -16.31
CA THR A 235 23.59 -3.70 -16.12
C THR A 235 23.52 -2.78 -14.91
N GLY A 236 22.34 -2.40 -14.45
CA GLY A 236 22.15 -1.43 -13.38
C GLY A 236 22.38 0.02 -13.80
N LYS A 237 22.55 0.28 -15.11
CA LYS A 237 22.58 1.64 -15.64
C LYS A 237 21.19 2.26 -15.58
N ARG A 238 21.10 3.53 -15.17
CA ARG A 238 19.83 4.26 -15.19
C ARG A 238 19.35 4.43 -16.63
N ALA A 239 18.19 3.87 -16.94
CA ALA A 239 17.57 3.91 -18.26
C ALA A 239 16.77 5.20 -18.48
N TRP A 240 16.02 5.63 -17.45
CA TRP A 240 15.25 6.88 -17.49
C TRP A 240 15.03 7.45 -16.09
N LEU A 241 14.61 8.72 -16.06
CA LEU A 241 14.24 9.49 -14.87
C LEU A 241 12.93 10.21 -15.19
N PHE A 242 11.90 9.99 -14.40
CA PHE A 242 10.65 10.74 -14.43
C PHE A 242 10.68 11.78 -13.32
N GLN A 243 10.55 13.07 -13.67
CA GLN A 243 10.74 14.17 -12.73
C GLN A 243 9.41 14.58 -12.08
N GLN A 244 9.40 14.68 -10.75
CA GLN A 244 8.23 15.04 -9.96
C GLN A 244 8.66 15.92 -8.78
N PRO A 245 8.24 17.19 -8.70
CA PRO A 245 7.44 17.94 -9.69
C PRO A 245 8.05 18.05 -11.12
N PRO A 246 7.22 18.18 -12.17
CA PRO A 246 7.68 18.39 -13.55
C PRO A 246 8.44 19.71 -13.68
N GLN A 247 9.44 19.75 -14.57
CA GLN A 247 10.26 20.93 -14.85
C GLN A 247 9.60 21.86 -15.87
N ALA A 248 10.16 23.07 -16.04
CA ALA A 248 9.69 24.02 -17.04
C ALA A 248 9.58 23.40 -18.44
N GLY A 249 8.39 23.50 -19.03
CA GLY A 249 8.09 22.95 -20.37
C GLY A 249 7.68 21.48 -20.38
N GLU A 250 7.74 20.77 -19.25
CA GLU A 250 7.20 19.41 -19.13
C GLU A 250 5.70 19.42 -18.84
N THR A 251 5.00 18.37 -19.28
CA THR A 251 3.57 18.18 -19.01
C THR A 251 3.27 18.24 -17.51
N GLY A 252 2.28 19.03 -17.11
CA GLY A 252 1.84 19.19 -15.73
C GLY A 252 2.52 20.36 -15.00
N ASN A 253 3.63 20.90 -15.53
CA ASN A 253 4.33 22.04 -14.93
C ASN A 253 3.44 23.29 -14.86
N GLU A 254 2.53 23.48 -15.82
CA GLU A 254 1.57 24.59 -15.86
C GLU A 254 0.65 24.66 -14.64
N THR A 255 0.54 23.58 -13.88
CA THR A 255 -0.28 23.50 -12.66
C THR A 255 0.46 23.95 -11.39
N TRP A 256 1.71 24.40 -11.51
CA TRP A 256 2.53 24.92 -10.41
C TRP A 256 2.69 26.43 -10.55
N GLU A 257 1.86 27.18 -9.83
CA GLU A 257 1.93 28.64 -9.88
C GLU A 257 3.23 29.15 -9.22
N ASN A 258 3.68 30.34 -9.64
CA ASN A 258 4.82 31.06 -9.08
C ASN A 258 6.12 30.25 -9.01
N ASP A 259 6.36 29.37 -9.99
CA ASP A 259 7.54 28.50 -10.05
C ASP A 259 7.75 27.62 -8.80
N SER A 260 6.68 27.33 -8.06
CA SER A 260 6.74 26.57 -6.81
C SER A 260 7.36 25.16 -6.99
N TRP A 261 7.29 24.58 -8.19
CA TRP A 261 7.94 23.32 -8.57
C TRP A 261 9.47 23.30 -8.35
N LYS A 262 10.14 24.47 -8.35
CA LYS A 262 11.61 24.57 -8.16
C LYS A 262 12.03 24.14 -6.75
N THR A 263 11.21 24.44 -5.75
CA THR A 263 11.52 24.23 -4.33
C THR A 263 10.69 23.13 -3.70
N THR A 264 9.44 22.94 -4.16
CA THR A 264 8.58 21.84 -3.71
C THR A 264 9.20 20.50 -4.05
N GLY A 265 9.00 19.52 -3.17
CA GLY A 265 9.41 18.12 -3.36
C GLY A 265 8.32 17.17 -2.89
N SER A 266 8.72 15.99 -2.40
CA SER A 266 7.81 14.86 -2.16
C SER A 266 7.00 14.58 -3.43
N GLY A 267 5.72 14.21 -3.33
CA GLY A 267 5.01 13.63 -4.47
C GLY A 267 5.73 12.38 -4.96
N ASN A 268 6.26 11.60 -4.03
CA ASN A 268 7.03 10.39 -4.25
C ASN A 268 6.10 9.18 -4.43
N MET A 269 6.68 8.03 -4.73
CA MET A 269 5.94 6.77 -4.85
C MET A 269 6.46 5.81 -3.79
N TRP A 270 5.91 5.89 -2.56
CA TRP A 270 6.29 4.98 -1.48
C TRP A 270 5.58 3.63 -1.56
N ALA A 271 4.43 3.59 -2.23
CA ALA A 271 3.74 2.35 -2.58
C ALA A 271 4.45 1.63 -3.74
N ARG A 272 4.20 0.33 -3.88
CA ARG A 272 4.66 -0.43 -5.05
C ARG A 272 3.84 -0.04 -6.29
N PRO A 273 4.42 0.08 -7.50
CA PRO A 273 3.66 0.20 -8.74
C PRO A 273 3.11 -1.16 -9.23
N SER A 274 2.21 -1.15 -10.21
CA SER A 274 1.83 -2.37 -10.96
C SER A 274 2.28 -2.28 -12.42
N CYS A 275 2.32 -3.42 -13.12
CA CYS A 275 2.87 -3.52 -14.48
C CYS A 275 1.99 -4.39 -15.38
N ASP A 276 1.68 -3.88 -16.56
CA ASP A 276 1.15 -4.67 -17.68
C ASP A 276 2.25 -4.82 -18.75
N GLU A 277 2.94 -5.96 -18.72
CA GLU A 277 4.01 -6.28 -19.68
C GLU A 277 3.49 -6.39 -21.13
N GLU A 278 2.18 -6.62 -21.34
CA GLU A 278 1.61 -6.71 -22.70
C GLU A 278 1.54 -5.33 -23.35
N LEU A 279 1.04 -4.37 -22.57
CA LEU A 279 0.96 -2.98 -22.99
C LEU A 279 2.33 -2.29 -22.89
N GLY A 280 3.28 -2.90 -22.17
CA GLY A 280 4.56 -2.29 -21.85
C GLY A 280 4.41 -1.06 -20.96
N LEU A 281 3.38 -1.05 -20.11
CA LEU A 281 3.04 0.07 -19.22
C LEU A 281 3.26 -0.28 -17.76
N VAL A 282 3.76 0.69 -17.01
CA VAL A 282 3.87 0.67 -15.55
C VAL A 282 2.99 1.78 -14.97
N TYR A 283 2.30 1.50 -13.87
CA TYR A 283 1.33 2.39 -13.24
C TYR A 283 1.85 2.84 -11.87
N LEU A 284 2.10 4.15 -11.74
CA LEU A 284 2.77 4.77 -10.60
C LEU A 284 1.76 5.54 -9.73
N PRO A 285 1.49 5.08 -8.49
CA PRO A 285 0.65 5.80 -7.53
C PRO A 285 1.47 6.85 -6.77
N PHE A 286 1.27 8.13 -7.07
CA PHE A 286 2.01 9.23 -6.43
C PHE A 286 1.34 9.73 -5.13
N SER A 287 2.18 10.19 -4.22
CA SER A 287 1.81 10.81 -2.94
C SER A 287 1.56 12.32 -3.05
N THR A 288 1.25 12.92 -1.91
CA THR A 288 1.04 14.35 -1.71
C THR A 288 2.36 15.13 -1.85
N PRO A 289 2.38 16.28 -2.54
CA PRO A 289 3.52 17.19 -2.52
C PRO A 289 3.65 17.94 -1.18
N THR A 290 4.88 18.22 -0.75
CA THR A 290 5.10 18.98 0.49
C THR A 290 4.62 20.45 0.37
N ASN A 291 3.95 21.06 1.34
CA ASN A 291 3.54 20.53 2.64
C ASN A 291 2.18 19.84 2.55
N ASP A 292 1.99 18.77 3.30
CA ASP A 292 0.89 17.83 3.14
C ASP A 292 -0.47 18.41 3.57
N PHE A 293 -0.46 19.43 4.43
CA PHE A 293 -1.67 20.06 4.99
C PHE A 293 -1.80 21.55 4.68
N TYR A 294 -0.78 22.16 4.07
CA TYR A 294 -0.77 23.57 3.65
C TYR A 294 -0.04 23.72 2.31
N GLY A 295 -0.70 24.37 1.36
CA GLY A 295 -0.28 24.57 -0.02
C GLY A 295 -0.04 26.03 -0.40
N GLY A 296 -0.05 26.99 0.53
CA GLY A 296 0.12 28.42 0.20
C GLY A 296 1.43 28.78 -0.51
N HIS A 297 2.50 28.00 -0.34
CA HIS A 297 3.75 28.12 -1.10
C HIS A 297 3.76 27.35 -2.44
N ARG A 298 2.78 26.48 -2.68
CA ARG A 298 2.65 25.60 -3.85
C ARG A 298 1.25 25.66 -4.48
N LYS A 299 0.81 26.88 -4.79
CA LYS A 299 -0.50 27.14 -5.40
C LYS A 299 -0.64 26.44 -6.76
N GLY A 300 -1.89 26.13 -7.11
CA GLY A 300 -2.25 25.36 -8.29
C GLY A 300 -2.44 23.88 -7.97
N ASN A 301 -2.90 23.10 -8.94
CA ASN A 301 -3.26 21.70 -8.74
C ASN A 301 -2.06 20.79 -8.43
N GLY A 302 -0.84 21.18 -8.83
CA GLY A 302 0.39 20.49 -8.43
C GLY A 302 0.59 19.10 -9.04
N LEU A 303 0.34 18.92 -10.35
CA LEU A 303 0.58 17.66 -11.05
C LEU A 303 2.07 17.26 -10.98
N PHE A 304 2.43 16.00 -10.77
CA PHE A 304 1.59 14.79 -10.68
C PHE A 304 1.33 14.34 -9.22
N GLY A 305 1.21 15.29 -8.28
CA GLY A 305 0.85 14.96 -6.90
C GLY A 305 -0.51 14.25 -6.83
N GLU A 306 -0.62 13.24 -5.96
CA GLU A 306 -1.85 12.45 -5.73
C GLU A 306 -2.49 11.97 -7.05
N SER A 307 -1.64 11.54 -7.98
CA SER A 307 -2.03 11.12 -9.32
C SER A 307 -1.66 9.67 -9.57
N LEU A 308 -2.50 8.99 -10.36
CA LEU A 308 -2.12 7.73 -10.99
C LEU A 308 -1.52 8.05 -12.37
N VAL A 309 -0.24 7.71 -12.55
CA VAL A 309 0.50 7.99 -13.80
C VAL A 309 0.89 6.69 -14.48
N ALA A 310 0.52 6.51 -15.74
CA ALA A 310 0.98 5.39 -16.56
C ALA A 310 2.13 5.81 -17.46
N LEU A 311 3.26 5.11 -17.35
CA LEU A 311 4.45 5.34 -18.18
C LEU A 311 4.71 4.13 -19.08
N ASN A 312 5.28 4.38 -20.26
CA ASN A 312 5.95 3.33 -21.01
C ASN A 312 7.16 2.83 -20.20
N ALA A 313 7.14 1.57 -19.79
CA ALA A 313 8.11 1.02 -18.83
C ALA A 313 9.56 1.09 -19.32
N ARG A 314 9.79 1.02 -20.64
CA ARG A 314 11.15 1.07 -21.23
C ARG A 314 11.71 2.48 -21.37
N SER A 315 10.86 3.47 -21.66
CA SER A 315 11.30 4.83 -22.01
C SER A 315 11.00 5.88 -20.95
N GLY A 316 10.14 5.60 -19.98
CA GLY A 316 9.68 6.56 -18.98
C GLY A 316 8.73 7.62 -19.51
N LYS A 317 8.33 7.56 -20.79
CA LYS A 317 7.38 8.51 -21.38
C LYS A 317 5.98 8.30 -20.85
N ILE A 318 5.28 9.40 -20.58
CA ILE A 318 3.87 9.38 -20.16
C ILE A 318 3.01 8.77 -21.27
N ALA A 319 2.23 7.76 -20.91
CA ALA A 319 1.15 7.23 -21.74
C ALA A 319 -0.17 7.95 -21.42
N TRP A 320 -0.49 8.06 -20.14
CA TRP A 320 -1.64 8.81 -19.62
C TRP A 320 -1.46 9.06 -18.12
N TYR A 321 -2.25 9.96 -17.55
CA TYR A 321 -2.34 10.16 -16.10
C TYR A 321 -3.74 10.63 -15.70
N TYR A 322 -4.08 10.47 -14.42
CA TYR A 322 -5.26 11.07 -13.81
C TYR A 322 -4.91 11.56 -12.40
N GLN A 323 -5.23 12.82 -12.09
CA GLN A 323 -5.05 13.36 -10.75
C GLN A 323 -6.29 13.10 -9.90
N ILE A 324 -6.11 12.38 -8.80
CA ILE A 324 -7.20 11.95 -7.92
C ILE A 324 -7.53 13.01 -6.86
N VAL A 325 -6.54 13.83 -6.46
CA VAL A 325 -6.75 14.99 -5.58
C VAL A 325 -6.13 16.22 -6.19
N HIS A 326 -6.93 17.27 -6.34
CA HIS A 326 -6.47 18.58 -6.77
C HIS A 326 -5.95 19.35 -5.56
N HIS A 327 -4.70 19.82 -5.62
CA HIS A 327 -4.13 20.65 -4.56
C HIS A 327 -4.34 20.02 -3.16
N GLY A 328 -3.80 18.82 -2.92
CA GLY A 328 -4.05 18.10 -1.67
C GLY A 328 -3.64 18.87 -0.42
N LEU A 329 -4.45 18.74 0.64
CA LEU A 329 -4.26 19.34 1.95
C LEU A 329 -4.55 18.33 3.09
N TRP A 330 -4.52 17.03 2.79
CA TRP A 330 -5.06 15.97 3.65
C TRP A 330 -4.14 14.75 3.79
N ASP A 331 -2.98 14.76 3.14
CA ASP A 331 -2.14 13.55 3.01
C ASP A 331 -2.94 12.36 2.43
N TYR A 332 -3.64 12.59 1.32
CA TYR A 332 -4.43 11.57 0.64
C TYR A 332 -3.66 10.91 -0.51
N ASP A 333 -2.45 10.47 -0.18
CA ASP A 333 -1.61 9.62 -1.01
C ASP A 333 -2.38 8.46 -1.63
N LEU A 334 -1.94 8.02 -2.81
CA LEU A 334 -2.33 6.73 -3.36
C LEU A 334 -1.49 5.64 -2.67
N PRO A 335 -2.06 4.87 -1.72
CA PRO A 335 -1.24 4.11 -0.77
C PRO A 335 -0.84 2.74 -1.33
N THR A 336 -1.34 2.36 -2.51
CA THR A 336 -1.31 0.97 -3.00
C THR A 336 -1.05 0.92 -4.50
N ALA A 337 -0.46 -0.19 -4.96
CA ALA A 337 -0.45 -0.52 -6.37
C ALA A 337 -1.90 -0.64 -6.88
N PRO A 338 -2.25 -0.11 -8.06
CA PRO A 338 -3.57 -0.36 -8.61
C PRO A 338 -3.67 -1.84 -9.03
N ASN A 339 -4.78 -2.48 -8.68
CA ASN A 339 -5.10 -3.83 -9.12
C ASN A 339 -5.43 -3.80 -10.63
N LEU A 340 -4.74 -4.60 -11.45
CA LEU A 340 -5.01 -4.67 -12.88
C LEU A 340 -5.99 -5.81 -13.16
N MET A 341 -7.22 -5.46 -13.56
CA MET A 341 -8.34 -6.41 -13.69
C MET A 341 -8.89 -6.40 -15.12
N ASP A 342 -9.33 -7.55 -15.62
CA ASP A 342 -9.97 -7.66 -16.94
C ASP A 342 -11.50 -7.73 -16.78
N LEU A 343 -12.14 -6.57 -16.83
CA LEU A 343 -13.55 -6.38 -16.49
C LEU A 343 -14.46 -6.57 -17.70
N THR A 344 -15.73 -6.88 -17.45
CA THR A 344 -16.82 -6.79 -18.43
C THR A 344 -17.91 -5.87 -17.90
N VAL A 345 -17.91 -4.61 -18.32
CA VAL A 345 -18.86 -3.59 -17.86
C VAL A 345 -19.84 -3.29 -18.99
N ASN A 346 -21.14 -3.46 -18.74
CA ASN A 346 -22.20 -3.27 -19.75
C ASN A 346 -21.93 -4.04 -21.08
N GLY A 347 -21.42 -5.27 -20.97
CA GLY A 347 -21.07 -6.11 -22.12
C GLY A 347 -19.74 -5.76 -22.81
N LYS A 348 -19.07 -4.67 -22.41
CA LYS A 348 -17.77 -4.26 -22.96
C LYS A 348 -16.63 -4.82 -22.10
N LYS A 349 -15.68 -5.50 -22.75
CA LYS A 349 -14.42 -5.91 -22.11
C LYS A 349 -13.50 -4.69 -21.93
N ILE A 350 -12.99 -4.50 -20.72
CA ILE A 350 -12.11 -3.39 -20.37
C ILE A 350 -10.93 -3.94 -19.58
N LYS A 351 -9.72 -3.65 -20.05
CA LYS A 351 -8.49 -3.85 -19.30
C LYS A 351 -8.38 -2.72 -18.28
N ALA A 352 -8.74 -2.95 -17.02
CA ALA A 352 -8.85 -1.90 -16.01
C ALA A 352 -7.62 -1.81 -15.09
N ALA A 353 -7.29 -0.60 -14.65
CA ALA A 353 -6.45 -0.30 -13.50
C ALA A 353 -7.37 0.25 -12.40
N VAL A 354 -7.42 -0.45 -11.26
CA VAL A 354 -8.34 -0.21 -10.16
C VAL A 354 -7.56 0.26 -8.94
N GLN A 355 -7.71 1.53 -8.59
CA GLN A 355 -6.96 2.20 -7.52
C GLN A 355 -7.83 2.34 -6.27
N VAL A 356 -7.44 1.66 -5.20
CA VAL A 356 -7.95 1.90 -3.84
C VAL A 356 -7.24 3.11 -3.24
N THR A 357 -7.98 3.97 -2.56
CA THR A 357 -7.49 5.30 -2.14
C THR A 357 -7.70 5.56 -0.64
N LYS A 358 -6.90 6.46 -0.05
CA LYS A 358 -7.02 6.86 1.36
C LYS A 358 -8.38 7.49 1.68
N GLN A 359 -9.01 8.15 0.71
CA GLN A 359 -10.32 8.81 0.83
C GLN A 359 -11.47 7.82 0.98
N GLY A 360 -11.28 6.53 0.70
CA GLY A 360 -12.37 5.57 0.75
C GLY A 360 -13.07 5.31 -0.59
N PHE A 361 -12.51 5.81 -1.69
CA PHE A 361 -12.98 5.54 -3.04
C PHE A 361 -12.18 4.44 -3.73
N VAL A 362 -12.83 3.77 -4.69
CA VAL A 362 -12.17 2.97 -5.72
C VAL A 362 -12.31 3.73 -7.04
N PHE A 363 -11.18 4.14 -7.62
CA PHE A 363 -11.13 4.69 -8.98
C PHE A 363 -10.79 3.58 -9.96
N ALA A 364 -11.41 3.59 -11.14
CA ALA A 364 -11.15 2.59 -12.17
C ALA A 364 -10.98 3.24 -13.54
N PHE A 365 -9.91 2.91 -14.24
CA PHE A 365 -9.57 3.43 -15.56
C PHE A 365 -9.28 2.29 -16.53
N ASP A 366 -9.62 2.45 -17.81
CA ASP A 366 -9.03 1.62 -18.87
C ASP A 366 -7.51 1.85 -18.87
N ARG A 367 -6.76 0.82 -18.47
CA ARG A 367 -5.33 0.92 -18.21
C ARG A 367 -4.51 1.19 -19.47
N SER A 368 -5.09 1.01 -20.66
CA SER A 368 -4.40 1.35 -21.92
C SER A 368 -4.38 2.84 -22.25
N ASN A 369 -5.34 3.62 -21.72
CA ASN A 369 -5.56 4.99 -22.17
C ASN A 369 -6.04 5.97 -21.08
N GLY A 370 -6.26 5.51 -19.85
CA GLY A 370 -6.65 6.36 -18.72
C GLY A 370 -8.11 6.79 -18.70
N LYS A 371 -8.95 6.33 -19.64
CA LYS A 371 -10.38 6.69 -19.64
C LYS A 371 -11.07 6.06 -18.42
N PRO A 372 -11.85 6.83 -17.64
CA PRO A 372 -12.61 6.27 -16.53
C PRO A 372 -13.56 5.15 -16.99
N VAL A 373 -13.63 4.06 -16.20
CA VAL A 373 -14.57 2.95 -16.44
C VAL A 373 -16.01 3.40 -16.16
N TRP A 374 -16.19 4.19 -15.10
CA TRP A 374 -17.43 4.88 -14.77
C TRP A 374 -17.18 6.39 -14.68
N PRO A 375 -18.23 7.23 -14.79
CA PRO A 375 -18.08 8.67 -14.65
C PRO A 375 -17.35 9.08 -13.36
N ILE A 376 -16.56 10.14 -13.46
CA ILE A 376 -15.97 10.84 -12.32
C ILE A 376 -16.44 12.28 -12.42
N GLU A 377 -17.06 12.77 -11.35
CA GLU A 377 -17.67 14.10 -11.28
C GLU A 377 -16.78 15.06 -10.51
N GLU A 378 -16.55 16.25 -11.07
CA GLU A 378 -16.01 17.37 -10.31
C GLU A 378 -17.10 17.95 -9.41
N ARG A 379 -16.92 17.85 -8.09
CA ARG A 379 -17.90 18.37 -7.13
C ARG A 379 -17.29 19.49 -6.29
N PRO A 380 -18.03 20.57 -6.00
CA PRO A 380 -17.58 21.61 -5.08
C PRO A 380 -17.26 21.04 -3.69
N VAL A 381 -16.17 21.50 -3.09
CA VAL A 381 -15.75 21.12 -1.74
C VAL A 381 -15.54 22.35 -0.85
N PRO A 382 -15.54 22.22 0.49
CA PRO A 382 -15.25 23.35 1.37
C PRO A 382 -13.88 23.98 1.08
N GLN A 383 -13.79 25.30 1.17
CA GLN A 383 -12.58 26.05 0.83
C GLN A 383 -11.78 26.43 2.08
N SER A 384 -10.46 26.53 1.94
CA SER A 384 -9.58 26.89 3.05
C SER A 384 -9.77 28.34 3.44
N THR A 385 -9.72 28.60 4.75
CA THR A 385 -9.74 29.95 5.33
C THR A 385 -8.37 30.37 5.85
N VAL A 386 -7.35 29.52 5.69
CA VAL A 386 -5.98 29.80 6.14
C VAL A 386 -5.35 30.88 5.23
N PRO A 387 -4.77 31.96 5.79
CA PRO A 387 -4.14 33.00 4.97
C PRO A 387 -3.07 32.46 4.01
N GLY A 388 -3.04 33.03 2.80
CA GLY A 388 -2.11 32.62 1.74
C GLY A 388 -2.46 31.34 1.01
N GLU A 389 -3.39 30.53 1.55
CA GLU A 389 -3.85 29.29 0.92
C GLU A 389 -4.77 29.56 -0.29
N LYS A 390 -4.69 28.69 -1.30
CA LYS A 390 -5.59 28.68 -2.45
C LYS A 390 -5.98 27.24 -2.77
N SER A 391 -6.94 26.71 -2.01
CA SER A 391 -7.50 25.38 -2.24
C SER A 391 -8.20 25.24 -3.59
N SER A 392 -8.30 24.02 -4.11
CA SER A 392 -9.08 23.72 -5.32
C SER A 392 -10.59 23.93 -5.06
N PRO A 393 -11.35 24.55 -5.99
CA PRO A 393 -12.79 24.74 -5.85
C PRO A 393 -13.58 23.42 -5.90
N THR A 394 -13.07 22.44 -6.65
CA THR A 394 -13.69 21.11 -6.83
C THR A 394 -12.70 19.99 -6.57
N GLN A 395 -13.23 18.80 -6.34
CA GLN A 395 -12.47 17.55 -6.30
C GLN A 395 -13.16 16.48 -7.16
N PRO A 396 -12.41 15.46 -7.64
CA PRO A 396 -12.97 14.32 -8.33
C PRO A 396 -13.73 13.36 -7.40
N PHE A 397 -14.92 12.93 -7.81
CA PHE A 397 -15.74 11.92 -7.13
C PHE A 397 -16.16 10.83 -8.13
N PRO A 398 -15.65 9.58 -8.01
CA PRO A 398 -16.09 8.50 -8.88
C PRO A 398 -17.54 8.13 -8.53
N THR A 399 -18.37 7.88 -9.55
CA THR A 399 -19.78 7.51 -9.32
C THR A 399 -19.93 6.06 -8.87
N LEU A 400 -18.98 5.20 -9.24
CA LEU A 400 -18.96 3.78 -8.88
C LEU A 400 -17.51 3.30 -8.71
N PRO A 401 -17.29 2.31 -7.84
CA PRO A 401 -18.20 1.80 -6.79
C PRO A 401 -18.57 2.85 -5.74
N ALA A 402 -19.59 2.57 -4.92
CA ALA A 402 -19.87 3.39 -3.73
C ALA A 402 -18.67 3.37 -2.75
N PRO A 403 -18.46 4.43 -1.94
CA PRO A 403 -17.39 4.47 -0.94
C PRO A 403 -17.42 3.25 -0.02
N PHE A 404 -16.24 2.67 0.25
CA PHE A 404 -16.14 1.47 1.08
C PHE A 404 -15.97 1.77 2.58
N VAL A 405 -15.84 3.04 2.94
CA VAL A 405 -15.60 3.53 4.31
C VAL A 405 -16.21 4.93 4.47
N GLN A 406 -16.40 5.37 5.71
CA GLN A 406 -16.96 6.69 6.03
C GLN A 406 -16.14 7.83 5.42
N GLN A 407 -16.83 8.86 4.93
CA GLN A 407 -16.26 10.05 4.31
C GLN A 407 -16.82 11.32 4.95
N GLY A 408 -15.99 12.05 5.69
CA GLY A 408 -16.41 13.18 6.50
C GLY A 408 -17.00 12.79 7.85
N VAL A 409 -17.57 13.77 8.53
CA VAL A 409 -18.06 13.64 9.91
C VAL A 409 -19.38 14.39 10.09
N THR A 410 -20.33 13.73 10.75
CA THR A 410 -21.53 14.30 11.33
C THR A 410 -21.68 13.85 12.79
N GLU A 411 -22.55 14.50 13.56
CA GLU A 411 -22.87 14.02 14.92
C GLU A 411 -23.51 12.62 14.89
N ASP A 412 -24.22 12.28 13.82
CA ASP A 412 -24.89 10.99 13.66
C ASP A 412 -23.91 9.84 13.48
N ASP A 413 -22.67 10.09 13.06
CA ASP A 413 -21.63 9.07 12.92
C ASP A 413 -20.99 8.66 14.26
N LEU A 414 -21.11 9.51 15.28
CA LEU A 414 -20.47 9.29 16.58
C LEU A 414 -20.98 8.04 17.28
N LEU A 415 -20.05 7.33 17.93
CA LEU A 415 -20.31 6.14 18.74
C LEU A 415 -21.52 6.35 19.67
N ASP A 416 -22.53 5.49 19.54
CA ASP A 416 -23.79 5.58 20.26
C ASP A 416 -24.26 4.27 20.88
N LEU A 417 -23.33 3.31 21.09
CA LEU A 417 -23.62 2.03 21.73
C LEU A 417 -24.24 2.17 23.13
N THR A 418 -23.99 3.29 23.83
CA THR A 418 -24.73 3.71 25.02
C THR A 418 -24.91 5.24 25.02
N PRO A 419 -25.93 5.79 25.73
CA PRO A 419 -26.08 7.23 25.87
C PRO A 419 -24.84 7.93 26.45
N LYS A 420 -24.19 7.31 27.44
CA LYS A 420 -22.95 7.84 28.05
C LYS A 420 -21.82 7.95 27.03
N LEU A 421 -21.61 6.92 26.20
CA LEU A 421 -20.58 6.93 25.16
C LEU A 421 -20.88 8.00 24.10
N LYS A 422 -22.16 8.19 23.74
CA LYS A 422 -22.59 9.24 22.81
C LYS A 422 -22.28 10.64 23.34
N ASP A 423 -22.58 10.90 24.61
CA ASP A 423 -22.31 12.20 25.23
C ASP A 423 -20.81 12.48 25.34
N GLU A 424 -20.00 11.48 25.67
CA GLU A 424 -18.55 11.58 25.68
C GLU A 424 -17.99 11.81 24.26
N ALA A 425 -18.52 11.12 23.25
CA ALA A 425 -18.13 11.31 21.85
C ALA A 425 -18.45 12.73 21.35
N LYS A 426 -19.60 13.28 21.71
CA LYS A 426 -19.98 14.67 21.41
C LYS A 426 -19.01 15.68 22.03
N LYS A 427 -18.58 15.45 23.28
CA LYS A 427 -17.56 16.27 23.95
C LYS A 427 -16.20 16.20 23.25
N ILE A 428 -15.85 15.04 22.69
CA ILE A 428 -14.61 14.90 21.91
C ILE A 428 -14.73 15.68 20.60
N LEU A 429 -15.85 15.51 19.87
CA LEU A 429 -16.11 16.16 18.58
C LEU A 429 -16.12 17.70 18.70
N SER A 430 -16.69 18.26 19.77
CA SER A 430 -16.82 19.71 19.94
C SER A 430 -15.50 20.47 19.96
N ARG A 431 -14.39 19.77 20.26
CA ARG A 431 -13.01 20.30 20.23
C ARG A 431 -12.48 20.56 18.82
N TYR A 432 -13.15 20.08 17.78
CA TYR A 432 -12.68 20.15 16.40
C TYR A 432 -13.65 20.89 15.48
N ASN A 433 -13.12 21.39 14.39
CA ASN A 433 -13.92 21.68 13.20
C ASN A 433 -14.10 20.37 12.42
N TYR A 434 -15.24 20.20 11.76
CA TYR A 434 -15.55 18.96 11.06
C TYR A 434 -16.56 19.24 9.95
N GLY A 435 -16.68 18.32 9.00
CA GLY A 435 -17.54 18.50 7.84
C GLY A 435 -17.42 17.35 6.83
N PRO A 436 -17.85 17.55 5.58
CA PRO A 436 -17.74 16.54 4.54
C PRO A 436 -16.27 16.21 4.20
N LEU A 437 -16.06 15.16 3.40
CA LEU A 437 -14.77 14.87 2.79
C LEU A 437 -14.17 16.12 2.15
N TYR A 438 -12.85 16.28 2.25
CA TYR A 438 -12.11 17.46 1.79
C TYR A 438 -12.40 18.75 2.56
N THR A 439 -12.92 18.69 3.79
CA THR A 439 -12.89 19.86 4.69
C THR A 439 -11.43 20.22 4.98
N PRO A 440 -10.95 21.44 4.65
CA PRO A 440 -9.54 21.78 4.78
C PRO A 440 -9.07 21.86 6.25
N PRO A 441 -7.77 21.67 6.52
CA PRO A 441 -7.15 22.00 7.80
C PRO A 441 -7.36 23.47 8.21
N THR A 442 -7.27 23.74 9.51
CA THR A 442 -7.60 25.07 10.07
C THR A 442 -6.72 25.51 11.24
N LEU A 443 -6.65 26.83 11.43
CA LEU A 443 -6.05 27.52 12.57
C LEU A 443 -6.95 27.56 13.81
N ASP A 444 -8.21 27.13 13.70
CA ASP A 444 -9.21 27.21 14.75
C ASP A 444 -9.31 25.89 15.57
N LYS A 445 -9.85 25.98 16.79
CA LYS A 445 -10.01 24.90 17.79
C LYS A 445 -8.80 23.96 17.94
N ALA A 446 -9.00 22.65 18.03
CA ALA A 446 -7.93 21.64 17.96
C ALA A 446 -7.60 21.22 16.51
N GLY A 447 -8.08 21.96 15.50
CA GLY A 447 -7.92 21.66 14.08
C GLY A 447 -9.18 21.07 13.45
N THR A 448 -9.03 20.56 12.23
CA THR A 448 -10.09 19.86 11.50
C THR A 448 -10.02 18.37 11.79
N LEU A 449 -11.12 17.77 12.22
CA LEU A 449 -11.26 16.32 12.38
C LEU A 449 -11.41 15.69 10.99
N GLN A 450 -10.31 15.18 10.45
CA GLN A 450 -10.24 14.59 9.13
C GLN A 450 -10.69 13.12 9.16
N VAL A 451 -11.63 12.77 8.28
CA VAL A 451 -12.13 11.39 8.09
C VAL A 451 -12.38 11.10 6.60
N PRO A 452 -11.78 10.04 6.02
CA PRO A 452 -10.75 9.19 6.64
C PRO A 452 -9.51 10.00 7.05
N GLY A 453 -8.86 9.61 8.13
CA GLY A 453 -7.68 10.32 8.62
C GLY A 453 -6.44 10.08 7.75
N VAL A 454 -5.26 10.50 8.22
CA VAL A 454 -4.00 10.42 7.44
C VAL A 454 -3.54 9.00 7.10
N LEU A 455 -3.90 8.00 7.92
CA LEU A 455 -3.70 6.60 7.58
C LEU A 455 -4.63 6.11 6.45
N GLY A 456 -5.61 6.93 6.08
CA GLY A 456 -6.67 6.62 5.13
C GLY A 456 -7.74 5.69 5.68
N GLY A 457 -8.74 5.45 4.85
CA GLY A 457 -9.71 4.38 5.04
C GLY A 457 -9.32 3.13 4.26
N GLY A 458 -8.62 3.28 3.13
CA GLY A 458 -7.77 2.26 2.54
C GLY A 458 -6.31 2.64 2.75
N SER A 459 -5.50 1.73 3.28
CA SER A 459 -4.07 1.95 3.57
C SER A 459 -3.19 1.06 2.67
N TRP A 460 -1.88 1.02 2.95
CA TRP A 460 -0.85 0.31 2.16
C TRP A 460 -1.09 -1.18 1.98
N VAL A 461 -1.93 -1.76 2.84
CA VAL A 461 -2.39 -3.14 2.74
C VAL A 461 -3.01 -3.45 1.38
N GLY A 462 -3.75 -2.49 0.80
CA GLY A 462 -4.41 -2.69 -0.49
C GLY A 462 -5.49 -3.76 -0.50
N ALA A 463 -5.98 -4.05 -1.70
CA ALA A 463 -7.06 -5.00 -1.93
C ALA A 463 -6.56 -6.27 -2.61
N ALA A 464 -7.25 -7.37 -2.35
CA ALA A 464 -7.13 -8.60 -3.13
C ALA A 464 -8.24 -8.65 -4.18
N HIS A 465 -8.01 -9.31 -5.32
CA HIS A 465 -9.09 -9.57 -6.27
C HIS A 465 -9.02 -11.00 -6.80
N ASN A 466 -10.19 -11.55 -7.13
CA ASN A 466 -10.26 -12.83 -7.82
C ASN A 466 -10.34 -12.58 -9.34
N PRO A 467 -9.30 -12.94 -10.12
CA PRO A 467 -9.28 -12.66 -11.57
C PRO A 467 -10.31 -13.49 -12.36
N ARG A 468 -10.97 -14.47 -11.74
CA ARG A 468 -12.00 -15.30 -12.39
C ARG A 468 -13.42 -14.77 -12.17
N THR A 469 -13.65 -14.10 -11.04
CA THR A 469 -14.99 -13.56 -10.70
C THR A 469 -15.06 -12.04 -10.81
N ASN A 470 -13.92 -11.35 -10.98
CA ASN A 470 -13.80 -9.89 -10.97
C ASN A 470 -14.33 -9.23 -9.69
N VAL A 471 -14.27 -9.96 -8.57
CA VAL A 471 -14.59 -9.41 -7.24
C VAL A 471 -13.33 -8.86 -6.59
N LEU A 472 -13.41 -7.62 -6.12
CA LEU A 472 -12.40 -6.91 -5.35
C LEU A 472 -12.75 -6.97 -3.86
N TYR A 473 -11.79 -7.27 -3.00
CA TYR A 473 -11.93 -7.37 -1.54
C TYR A 473 -11.09 -6.27 -0.89
N VAL A 474 -11.76 -5.26 -0.33
CA VAL A 474 -11.13 -4.06 0.20
C VAL A 474 -11.19 -4.07 1.73
N PRO A 475 -10.08 -4.35 2.44
CA PRO A 475 -10.00 -4.08 3.88
C PRO A 475 -9.96 -2.58 4.12
N SER A 476 -10.63 -2.13 5.18
CA SER A 476 -10.74 -0.72 5.54
C SER A 476 -10.96 -0.53 7.04
N PHE A 477 -10.60 0.65 7.54
CA PHE A 477 -10.81 1.05 8.93
C PHE A 477 -11.07 2.55 9.04
N THR A 478 -11.64 2.99 10.16
CA THR A 478 -11.91 4.41 10.39
C THR A 478 -11.14 4.89 11.63
N ILE A 479 -10.03 5.60 11.42
CA ILE A 479 -9.33 6.34 12.48
C ILE A 479 -9.30 7.83 12.12
N PRO A 480 -9.94 8.69 12.92
CA PRO A 480 -9.89 10.14 12.72
C PRO A 480 -8.56 10.73 13.19
N PHE A 481 -8.16 11.81 12.52
CA PHE A 481 -7.03 12.64 12.93
C PHE A 481 -7.44 14.11 13.00
N GLY A 482 -6.98 14.79 14.05
CA GLY A 482 -7.12 16.24 14.18
C GLY A 482 -5.95 16.90 13.46
N ILE A 483 -6.24 17.64 12.40
CA ILE A 483 -5.23 18.33 11.59
C ILE A 483 -5.27 19.83 11.92
N LYS A 484 -4.23 20.31 12.58
CA LYS A 484 -4.12 21.68 13.07
C LYS A 484 -3.05 22.43 12.29
N ILE A 485 -3.44 23.57 11.70
CA ILE A 485 -2.49 24.52 11.13
C ILE A 485 -1.90 25.38 12.25
N LYS A 486 -0.59 25.57 12.17
CA LYS A 486 0.20 26.44 13.03
C LYS A 486 0.87 27.52 12.18
N LYS A 487 0.89 28.75 12.71
CA LYS A 487 1.70 29.84 12.16
C LYS A 487 3.15 29.69 12.64
N GLU A 488 4.10 29.75 11.72
CA GLU A 488 5.52 29.69 12.03
C GLU A 488 6.11 31.08 12.20
N ASN A 489 6.98 31.24 13.19
CA ASN A 489 7.57 32.55 13.54
C ASN A 489 8.96 32.77 12.93
N THR A 490 9.64 31.70 12.51
CA THR A 490 11.04 31.73 12.01
C THR A 490 11.29 30.71 10.89
N GLY A 491 10.23 30.18 10.27
CA GLY A 491 10.29 29.10 9.28
C GLY A 491 10.35 29.58 7.83
N VAL A 492 10.69 28.66 6.92
CA VAL A 492 10.65 28.91 5.47
C VAL A 492 9.21 28.99 4.93
N TYR A 493 8.26 28.37 5.64
CA TYR A 493 6.83 28.51 5.39
C TYR A 493 6.19 29.38 6.45
N GLU A 494 5.19 30.19 6.08
CA GLU A 494 4.41 30.97 7.04
C GLU A 494 3.50 30.09 7.90
N TYR A 495 3.03 28.97 7.34
CA TYR A 495 2.17 28.01 8.00
C TYR A 495 2.64 26.58 7.75
N THR A 496 2.44 25.72 8.75
CA THR A 496 2.60 24.27 8.63
C THR A 496 1.48 23.53 9.33
N GLY A 497 1.17 22.31 8.87
CA GLY A 497 0.23 21.43 9.56
C GLY A 497 0.90 20.54 10.59
N THR A 498 0.15 20.23 11.64
CA THR A 498 0.43 19.19 12.62
C THR A 498 -0.79 18.28 12.71
N TRP A 499 -0.57 17.06 13.16
CA TRP A 499 -1.61 16.05 13.23
C TRP A 499 -1.55 15.31 14.56
N ALA A 500 -2.71 14.86 15.05
CA ALA A 500 -2.81 14.07 16.26
C ALA A 500 -3.92 13.02 16.12
N GLY A 501 -3.65 11.78 16.53
CA GLY A 501 -4.65 10.73 16.59
C GLY A 501 -5.76 11.10 17.56
N VAL A 502 -7.02 10.92 17.13
CA VAL A 502 -8.18 11.25 17.96
C VAL A 502 -8.81 9.96 18.47
N GLY A 503 -8.51 9.64 19.73
CA GLY A 503 -9.20 8.57 20.45
C GLY A 503 -10.67 8.91 20.71
N GLY A 504 -11.48 7.88 20.91
CA GLY A 504 -12.89 8.03 21.28
C GLY A 504 -13.14 7.84 22.79
N PRO A 505 -14.42 7.72 23.17
CA PRO A 505 -14.85 7.59 24.56
C PRO A 505 -14.24 6.38 25.25
N GLN A 506 -13.66 6.56 26.43
CA GLN A 506 -13.13 5.47 27.26
C GLN A 506 -12.11 4.55 26.55
N GLY A 507 -11.44 5.03 25.50
CA GLY A 507 -10.49 4.24 24.71
C GLY A 507 -11.11 3.44 23.55
N LEU A 508 -12.44 3.48 23.37
CA LEU A 508 -13.10 2.97 22.17
C LEU A 508 -12.92 3.94 20.99
N PRO A 509 -13.14 3.50 19.74
CA PRO A 509 -13.16 4.38 18.58
C PRO A 509 -14.24 5.48 18.68
N LEU A 510 -14.00 6.61 18.02
CA LEU A 510 -14.89 7.78 18.08
C LEU A 510 -16.23 7.55 17.34
N PHE A 511 -16.23 6.74 16.29
CA PHE A 511 -17.38 6.48 15.43
C PHE A 511 -18.01 5.12 15.73
N LYS A 512 -19.24 4.92 15.26
CA LYS A 512 -19.99 3.67 15.42
C LYS A 512 -19.29 2.49 14.76
N PRO A 513 -19.47 1.26 15.29
CA PRO A 513 -19.01 0.06 14.61
C PRO A 513 -19.81 -0.20 13.31
N PRO A 514 -19.26 -0.97 12.36
CA PRO A 514 -17.97 -1.65 12.45
C PRO A 514 -16.79 -0.68 12.32
N PHE A 515 -15.82 -0.81 13.24
CA PHE A 515 -14.63 0.06 13.30
C PHE A 515 -13.64 -0.20 12.17
N SER A 516 -13.71 -1.41 11.61
CA SER A 516 -13.03 -1.83 10.39
C SER A 516 -13.86 -2.89 9.69
N THR A 517 -13.68 -2.99 8.38
CA THR A 517 -14.44 -3.91 7.53
C THR A 517 -13.63 -4.47 6.38
N VAL A 518 -14.06 -5.62 5.87
CA VAL A 518 -13.75 -6.02 4.50
C VAL A 518 -15.02 -5.87 3.66
N THR A 519 -14.90 -5.16 2.54
CA THR A 519 -15.99 -4.98 1.56
C THR A 519 -15.66 -5.76 0.29
N ALA A 520 -16.55 -6.65 -0.14
CA ALA A 520 -16.47 -7.29 -1.45
C ALA A 520 -17.26 -6.49 -2.49
N ILE A 521 -16.64 -6.21 -3.63
CA ILE A 521 -17.18 -5.36 -4.69
C ILE A 521 -17.11 -6.13 -6.01
N ASP A 522 -18.24 -6.32 -6.68
CA ASP A 522 -18.26 -6.80 -8.06
C ASP A 522 -17.83 -5.66 -8.99
N MET A 523 -16.63 -5.74 -9.53
CA MET A 523 -16.07 -4.71 -10.40
C MET A 523 -16.64 -4.73 -11.82
N ASN A 524 -17.47 -5.70 -12.20
CA ASN A 524 -18.21 -5.60 -13.46
C ASN A 524 -19.40 -4.63 -13.33
N THR A 525 -19.94 -4.45 -12.12
CA THR A 525 -21.15 -3.65 -11.88
C THR A 525 -20.94 -2.47 -10.93
N GLY A 526 -19.86 -2.46 -10.16
CA GLY A 526 -19.58 -1.49 -9.10
C GLY A 526 -20.39 -1.72 -7.82
N LYS A 527 -21.14 -2.82 -7.71
CA LYS A 527 -21.99 -3.11 -6.55
C LYS A 527 -21.19 -3.76 -5.43
N HIS A 528 -21.45 -3.33 -4.19
CA HIS A 528 -21.00 -4.06 -3.02
C HIS A 528 -21.82 -5.35 -2.89
N LEU A 529 -21.14 -6.49 -2.80
CA LEU A 529 -21.78 -7.80 -2.64
C LEU A 529 -22.08 -8.08 -1.17
N TRP A 530 -21.11 -7.79 -0.32
CA TRP A 530 -21.23 -7.90 1.14
C TRP A 530 -20.16 -7.03 1.81
N ARG A 531 -20.38 -6.76 3.09
CA ARG A 531 -19.44 -6.04 3.95
C ARG A 531 -19.50 -6.67 5.34
N ILE A 532 -18.35 -7.03 5.89
CA ILE A 532 -18.24 -7.70 7.20
C ILE A 532 -17.26 -6.96 8.11
N PRO A 533 -17.41 -6.99 9.44
CA PRO A 533 -16.39 -6.48 10.36
C PRO A 533 -15.05 -7.22 10.17
N ALA A 534 -13.94 -6.48 10.16
CA ALA A 534 -12.61 -7.08 10.03
C ALA A 534 -12.07 -7.49 11.41
N GLY A 535 -12.37 -8.73 11.82
CA GLY A 535 -12.10 -9.26 13.15
C GLY A 535 -13.23 -9.00 14.16
N LYS A 536 -13.10 -9.59 15.35
CA LYS A 536 -14.02 -9.46 16.50
C LYS A 536 -14.00 -8.04 17.05
N GLY A 537 -12.81 -7.46 17.23
CA GLY A 537 -12.66 -6.12 17.82
C GLY A 537 -12.86 -6.08 19.34
N PRO A 538 -12.92 -4.89 19.96
CA PRO A 538 -12.91 -4.73 21.41
C PRO A 538 -14.27 -5.04 22.09
N VAL A 539 -14.98 -6.10 21.69
CA VAL A 539 -16.31 -6.43 22.24
C VAL A 539 -16.28 -6.76 23.73
N ASP A 540 -15.13 -7.23 24.24
CA ASP A 540 -14.91 -7.53 25.66
C ASP A 540 -14.53 -6.28 26.48
N HIS A 541 -14.60 -5.07 25.90
CA HIS A 541 -14.29 -3.83 26.58
C HIS A 541 -15.31 -3.51 27.69
N PRO A 542 -14.88 -3.08 28.89
CA PRO A 542 -15.78 -2.89 30.04
C PRO A 542 -17.01 -2.00 29.80
N ALA A 543 -16.89 -1.01 28.90
CA ALA A 543 -17.98 -0.09 28.57
C ALA A 543 -19.07 -0.68 27.63
N ILE A 544 -18.80 -1.80 26.95
CA ILE A 544 -19.70 -2.38 25.93
C ILE A 544 -19.87 -3.90 26.04
N LYS A 545 -19.13 -4.59 26.91
CA LYS A 545 -19.22 -6.05 27.10
C LYS A 545 -20.63 -6.56 27.39
N ASP A 546 -21.42 -5.78 28.13
CA ASP A 546 -22.78 -6.17 28.54
C ASP A 546 -23.78 -6.10 27.38
N LEU A 547 -23.39 -5.52 26.23
CA LEU A 547 -24.18 -5.49 25.00
C LEU A 547 -24.10 -6.82 24.22
N ASN A 548 -23.19 -7.73 24.59
CA ASN A 548 -23.02 -9.05 23.96
C ASN A 548 -22.87 -8.97 22.42
N LEU A 549 -22.10 -7.99 21.94
CA LEU A 549 -21.80 -7.83 20.51
C LEU A 549 -20.91 -8.98 20.03
N ASP A 550 -21.21 -9.55 18.87
CA ASP A 550 -20.40 -10.62 18.26
C ASP A 550 -19.07 -10.07 17.71
N ARG A 551 -19.17 -9.25 16.65
CA ARG A 551 -18.00 -8.64 15.99
C ARG A 551 -18.26 -7.19 15.61
N VAL A 552 -17.29 -6.35 15.91
CA VAL A 552 -17.31 -4.91 15.62
C VAL A 552 -16.10 -4.44 14.82
N GLY A 553 -15.18 -5.34 14.46
CA GLY A 553 -13.97 -5.01 13.72
C GLY A 553 -12.87 -4.46 14.62
N VAL A 554 -11.63 -4.79 14.28
CA VAL A 554 -10.43 -4.27 14.95
C VAL A 554 -10.15 -2.87 14.41
N PRO A 555 -10.01 -1.82 15.25
CA PRO A 555 -9.94 -0.43 14.80
C PRO A 555 -8.56 -0.05 14.19
N ARG A 556 -7.98 -0.91 13.34
CA ARG A 556 -6.66 -0.80 12.70
C ARG A 556 -6.63 -1.54 11.36
N GLU A 557 -5.47 -1.56 10.71
CA GLU A 557 -5.19 -2.33 9.50
C GLU A 557 -5.62 -3.80 9.61
N SER A 558 -5.94 -4.37 8.46
CA SER A 558 -6.34 -5.77 8.31
C SER A 558 -5.85 -6.32 6.99
N PHE A 559 -5.06 -7.39 7.06
CA PHE A 559 -4.31 -7.97 5.94
C PHE A 559 -5.09 -9.10 5.28
N VAL A 560 -5.14 -9.10 3.95
CA VAL A 560 -5.90 -10.08 3.18
C VAL A 560 -5.08 -10.79 2.11
N ALA A 561 -5.38 -12.06 1.89
CA ALA A 561 -4.96 -12.87 0.75
C ALA A 561 -6.11 -13.81 0.35
N LEU A 562 -6.14 -14.21 -0.92
CA LEU A 562 -7.29 -14.88 -1.50
C LEU A 562 -6.89 -16.19 -2.18
N THR A 563 -7.73 -17.22 -2.04
CA THR A 563 -7.73 -18.39 -2.93
C THR A 563 -9.04 -18.44 -3.73
N ASP A 564 -9.27 -19.51 -4.47
CA ASP A 564 -10.49 -19.68 -5.27
C ASP A 564 -11.79 -19.45 -4.45
N ASN A 565 -11.81 -19.94 -3.21
CA ASN A 565 -13.02 -19.98 -2.38
C ASN A 565 -12.87 -19.31 -1.02
N ILE A 566 -11.64 -19.06 -0.57
CA ILE A 566 -11.37 -18.59 0.80
C ILE A 566 -10.67 -17.23 0.76
N LEU A 567 -11.23 -16.28 1.50
CA LEU A 567 -10.58 -15.04 1.87
C LEU A 567 -9.93 -15.22 3.24
N PHE A 568 -8.61 -15.13 3.30
CA PHE A 568 -7.87 -15.04 4.55
C PHE A 568 -7.80 -13.59 5.00
N LEU A 569 -7.95 -13.38 6.31
CA LEU A 569 -7.98 -12.06 6.94
C LEU A 569 -7.23 -12.11 8.28
N ALA A 570 -6.28 -11.21 8.50
CA ALA A 570 -5.58 -11.09 9.77
C ALA A 570 -5.49 -9.61 10.20
N PRO A 571 -6.14 -9.20 11.30
CA PRO A 571 -6.06 -7.82 11.81
C PRO A 571 -4.76 -7.51 12.57
N GLU A 572 -4.46 -6.19 12.71
CA GLU A 572 -3.33 -5.66 13.50
C GLU A 572 -3.49 -5.78 15.03
N GLY A 573 -4.67 -6.18 15.51
CA GLY A 573 -4.96 -6.30 16.94
C GLY A 573 -5.54 -5.03 17.58
N THR A 574 -6.08 -5.15 18.80
CA THR A 574 -6.82 -4.07 19.49
C THR A 574 -5.95 -3.18 20.36
N ASN A 575 -4.74 -3.61 20.72
CA ASN A 575 -3.90 -2.91 21.71
C ASN A 575 -2.77 -2.09 21.08
N SER A 576 -2.70 -1.98 19.74
CA SER A 576 -1.62 -1.23 19.10
C SER A 576 -1.79 0.29 19.30
N VAL A 577 -0.89 0.89 20.08
CA VAL A 577 -0.93 2.33 20.39
C VAL A 577 -0.11 3.10 19.36
N LEU A 578 -0.69 4.16 18.77
CA LEU A 578 0.04 5.18 18.02
C LEU A 578 0.44 6.33 18.96
N GLY A 579 1.74 6.57 19.08
CA GLY A 579 2.32 7.73 19.76
C GLY A 579 3.26 8.51 18.85
N LEU A 580 3.86 9.57 19.38
CA LEU A 580 5.01 10.22 18.76
C LEU A 580 6.29 9.72 19.45
N SER A 581 7.36 9.57 18.70
CA SER A 581 8.67 9.30 19.30
C SER A 581 9.12 10.45 20.18
N SER A 582 9.79 10.13 21.30
CA SER A 582 10.46 11.14 22.15
C SER A 582 11.55 11.92 21.41
N ARG A 583 11.97 11.43 20.24
CA ARG A 583 12.95 12.04 19.34
C ARG A 583 12.29 12.92 18.26
N GLY A 584 10.97 13.07 18.27
CA GLY A 584 10.17 13.89 17.33
C GLY A 584 10.04 13.31 15.90
N ASN A 585 11.03 12.55 15.44
CA ASN A 585 11.22 12.26 14.02
C ASN A 585 10.29 11.21 13.38
N ALA A 586 9.47 10.51 14.19
CA ALA A 586 8.62 9.41 13.73
C ALA A 586 7.40 9.23 14.62
N LEU A 587 6.34 8.65 14.06
CA LEU A 587 5.31 7.95 14.84
C LEU A 587 5.97 6.87 15.72
N ILE A 588 5.30 6.35 16.74
CA ILE A 588 5.60 5.05 17.39
C ILE A 588 4.36 4.17 17.43
N THR A 589 4.43 2.97 16.83
CA THR A 589 3.53 1.86 17.11
C THR A 589 4.20 0.98 18.16
N GLN A 590 3.45 0.63 19.20
CA GLN A 590 3.86 -0.36 20.20
C GLN A 590 2.88 -1.52 20.16
N ALA A 591 3.39 -2.71 19.89
CA ALA A 591 2.65 -3.96 20.04
C ALA A 591 2.70 -4.44 21.50
N THR A 592 1.67 -5.17 21.93
CA THR A 592 1.62 -5.77 23.26
C THR A 592 1.56 -7.30 23.17
N ALA A 593 2.24 -7.98 24.08
CA ALA A 593 2.29 -9.45 24.09
C ALA A 593 0.95 -10.09 24.51
N ASP A 594 0.09 -9.33 25.19
CA ASP A 594 -1.23 -9.71 25.67
C ASP A 594 -2.36 -9.35 24.68
N GLU A 595 -2.03 -9.20 23.39
CA GLU A 595 -3.01 -8.93 22.34
C GLU A 595 -4.18 -9.92 22.42
N LYS A 596 -5.40 -9.38 22.46
CA LYS A 596 -6.63 -10.17 22.61
C LYS A 596 -7.09 -10.74 21.27
N GLU A 597 -6.75 -10.05 20.18
CA GLU A 597 -7.23 -10.33 18.83
C GLU A 597 -6.12 -10.73 17.81
N PRO A 598 -5.15 -11.62 18.14
CA PRO A 598 -4.14 -12.07 17.19
C PRO A 598 -4.67 -13.27 16.41
N TYR A 599 -5.56 -13.08 15.44
CA TYR A 599 -6.18 -14.20 14.72
C TYR A 599 -5.94 -14.13 13.22
N LEU A 600 -5.78 -15.32 12.63
CA LEU A 600 -6.02 -15.54 11.21
C LEU A 600 -7.44 -16.07 11.05
N TYR A 601 -8.26 -15.34 10.31
CA TYR A 601 -9.61 -15.72 9.92
C TYR A 601 -9.63 -16.28 8.51
N ALA A 602 -10.48 -17.28 8.29
CA ALA A 602 -10.83 -17.79 6.98
C ALA A 602 -12.32 -17.55 6.74
N HIS A 603 -12.63 -16.79 5.70
CA HIS A 603 -13.99 -16.50 5.27
C HIS A 603 -14.29 -17.16 3.94
N ASP A 604 -15.53 -17.58 3.74
CA ASP A 604 -16.04 -17.91 2.41
C ASP A 604 -16.02 -16.65 1.55
N ALA A 605 -15.25 -16.67 0.45
CA ALA A 605 -15.02 -15.48 -0.37
C ALA A 605 -16.26 -14.98 -1.11
N LYS A 606 -17.28 -15.84 -1.29
CA LYS A 606 -18.51 -15.48 -2.00
C LYS A 606 -19.51 -14.80 -1.06
N THR A 607 -19.59 -15.25 0.18
CA THR A 607 -20.63 -14.83 1.14
C THR A 607 -20.10 -13.93 2.27
N GLY A 608 -18.79 -13.91 2.51
CA GLY A 608 -18.18 -13.24 3.65
C GLY A 608 -18.35 -14.00 4.98
N ALA A 609 -19.04 -15.15 4.98
CA ALA A 609 -19.28 -15.94 6.17
C ALA A 609 -17.96 -16.43 6.77
N LEU A 610 -17.79 -16.26 8.08
CA LEU A 610 -16.66 -16.82 8.80
C LEU A 610 -16.76 -18.35 8.80
N VAL A 611 -15.67 -19.02 8.41
CA VAL A 611 -15.60 -20.48 8.33
C VAL A 611 -14.75 -21.04 9.48
N SER A 612 -13.61 -20.42 9.74
CA SER A 612 -12.67 -20.86 10.78
C SER A 612 -11.79 -19.70 11.23
N GLU A 613 -11.26 -19.82 12.44
CA GLU A 613 -10.32 -18.88 13.03
C GLU A 613 -9.19 -19.63 13.76
N LEU A 614 -7.97 -19.10 13.66
CA LEU A 614 -6.78 -19.67 14.28
C LEU A 614 -6.09 -18.56 15.06
N ARG A 615 -5.90 -18.78 16.36
CA ARG A 615 -5.12 -17.87 17.20
C ARG A 615 -3.65 -17.96 16.80
N LEU A 616 -3.08 -16.82 16.45
CA LEU A 616 -1.68 -16.63 16.13
C LEU A 616 -0.87 -16.32 17.41
N PRO A 617 0.46 -16.49 17.38
CA PRO A 617 1.34 -16.08 18.48
C PRO A 617 1.38 -14.56 18.73
N GLY A 618 0.96 -13.75 17.77
CA GLY A 618 0.94 -12.30 17.84
C GLY A 618 0.13 -11.70 16.70
N ALA A 619 -0.10 -10.38 16.76
CA ALA A 619 -0.86 -9.67 15.75
C ALA A 619 -0.14 -9.62 14.40
N ALA A 620 -0.91 -9.56 13.31
CA ALA A 620 -0.37 -9.43 11.97
C ALA A 620 0.00 -7.96 11.69
N PHE A 621 1.14 -7.73 11.06
CA PHE A 621 1.58 -6.38 10.67
C PHE A 621 2.02 -6.29 9.20
N GLY A 622 2.07 -7.43 8.51
CA GLY A 622 2.48 -7.53 7.12
C GLY A 622 1.41 -8.12 6.23
N SER A 623 1.50 -7.86 4.93
CA SER A 623 0.57 -8.45 3.96
C SER A 623 0.68 -9.98 3.98
N LEU A 624 -0.48 -10.64 3.90
CA LEU A 624 -0.56 -12.10 3.82
C LEU A 624 -0.09 -12.57 2.45
N MET A 625 0.50 -13.76 2.41
CA MET A 625 0.82 -14.44 1.16
C MET A 625 0.58 -15.93 1.27
N SER A 626 0.37 -16.59 0.13
CA SER A 626 0.06 -18.02 0.07
C SER A 626 0.95 -18.76 -0.92
N TYR A 627 1.40 -19.95 -0.57
CA TYR A 627 2.23 -20.78 -1.46
C TYR A 627 2.03 -22.27 -1.21
N ARG A 628 2.48 -23.09 -2.14
CA ARG A 628 2.45 -24.55 -2.06
C ARG A 628 3.86 -25.12 -2.07
N THR A 629 4.10 -26.10 -1.21
CA THR A 629 5.30 -26.93 -1.28
C THR A 629 5.03 -28.31 -0.70
N LYS A 630 5.64 -29.34 -1.28
CA LYS A 630 5.50 -30.75 -0.85
C LYS A 630 4.04 -31.18 -0.63
N GLY A 631 3.15 -30.75 -1.53
CA GLY A 631 1.72 -31.10 -1.52
C GLY A 631 0.84 -30.28 -0.58
N LYS A 632 1.42 -29.43 0.28
CA LYS A 632 0.70 -28.63 1.27
C LYS A 632 0.64 -27.16 0.86
N GLN A 633 -0.49 -26.52 1.14
CA GLN A 633 -0.71 -25.09 0.99
C GLN A 633 -0.48 -24.39 2.33
N TYR A 634 0.23 -23.28 2.27
CA TYR A 634 0.56 -22.47 3.42
C TYR A 634 0.09 -21.03 3.21
N VAL A 635 -0.27 -20.36 4.30
CA VAL A 635 -0.41 -18.90 4.39
C VAL A 635 0.67 -18.40 5.35
N ILE A 636 1.45 -17.40 4.92
CA ILE A 636 2.41 -16.72 5.81
C ILE A 636 1.77 -15.47 6.40
N VAL A 637 1.94 -15.32 7.71
CA VAL A 637 1.53 -14.13 8.48
C VAL A 637 2.77 -13.49 9.10
N PRO A 638 3.18 -12.28 8.66
CA PRO A 638 4.22 -11.51 9.34
C PRO A 638 3.66 -10.92 10.65
N ILE A 639 4.32 -11.24 11.76
CA ILE A 639 3.95 -10.78 13.11
C ILE A 639 5.13 -10.07 13.79
N GLY A 640 4.82 -9.34 14.85
CA GLY A 640 5.82 -8.69 15.70
C GLY A 640 6.45 -7.44 15.09
N GLY A 641 7.66 -7.09 15.55
CA GLY A 641 8.15 -5.72 15.48
C GLY A 641 7.47 -4.85 16.54
N ALA A 642 7.64 -3.53 16.44
CA ALA A 642 7.00 -2.55 17.30
C ALA A 642 7.25 -2.82 18.80
N GLY A 643 8.49 -3.21 19.13
CA GLY A 643 8.92 -3.58 20.48
C GLY A 643 8.75 -5.06 20.84
N LEU A 644 8.27 -5.90 19.93
CA LEU A 644 8.28 -7.36 20.04
C LEU A 644 9.21 -7.98 18.97
N PRO A 645 9.72 -9.21 19.17
CA PRO A 645 10.47 -9.91 18.14
C PRO A 645 9.66 -10.05 16.85
N ALA A 646 10.27 -9.72 15.72
CA ALA A 646 9.67 -9.90 14.39
C ALA A 646 9.78 -11.36 13.94
N GLU A 647 8.68 -11.93 13.43
CA GLU A 647 8.61 -13.32 12.98
C GLU A 647 7.75 -13.50 11.72
N LEU A 648 7.98 -14.60 11.02
CA LEU A 648 7.03 -15.15 10.04
C LEU A 648 6.37 -16.39 10.63
N VAL A 649 5.04 -16.46 10.56
CA VAL A 649 4.25 -17.63 10.97
C VAL A 649 3.68 -18.30 9.73
N ALA A 650 3.99 -19.57 9.52
CA ALA A 650 3.38 -20.36 8.46
C ALA A 650 2.21 -21.19 8.98
N VAL A 651 1.05 -21.00 8.37
CA VAL A 651 -0.17 -21.75 8.67
C VAL A 651 -0.45 -22.71 7.52
N GLN A 652 -0.52 -24.01 7.78
CA GLN A 652 -0.99 -25.00 6.80
C GLN A 652 -2.53 -24.89 6.71
N VAL A 653 -3.09 -24.86 5.49
CA VAL A 653 -4.52 -24.58 5.25
C VAL A 653 -5.29 -25.66 4.46
N ASN A 654 -4.62 -26.76 4.09
CA ASN A 654 -5.21 -27.92 3.44
C ASN A 654 -4.78 -29.25 4.07
#